data_AF-A0A4R5ECX0-F1
#
_entry.id   AF-A0A4R5ECX0-F1
#
_cell.length_a   1.000
_cell.length_b   1.000
_cell.length_c   1.000
_cell.angle_alpha   90.00
_cell.angle_beta   90.00
_cell.angle_gamma   90.00
#
_symmetry.space_group_name_H-M   'P 1'
#
loop_
_entity.id
_entity.type
_entity.pdbx_description
1 polymer ?
#
loop_
_entity_poly.entity_id
_entity_poly.type
_entity_poly.pdbx_seq_one_letter_code
_entity_poly.pdbx_strand_id
1 'polypeptide(L)'
;MEDISDKGEKNSADAVPEGDEAQSPGTGNPPDDPGERSANGDANESATEMPEAPTTESATGPTAESAAGTREESAAGEGDPAGGDGRDAAGGTGVAAAASVEAATNGDTSSMPPSSPHPSAPRHGGPPGDAAGRDGGGGKGPGRPRSRRSRLLRRTLFVMLGFLGFCVAAFAVAYLFTPVPSPLEKAVAQGPTFYYSDGKTQIAKTGVNRDAVDLDRIPESTRNAVIAAENGTFYEDPGVSVRGTARAFWSTVTGRQLQGGSTITQQMVRNYYGGIGKERSVTRKLKEVMVALKVDQEKEKDWILEQYLNTIYFGRNAYGVQAAARAYYDKDVSKLTAAEGAYIAAAIQQPSYFADPTGSARPLAEQRWRAVLNNMVRDGYLGSAEAASMKFPEPVKQEITDVLKGQKGYMVNVAKKELVERRGYSEDEINRSGLKITTTFDKRLMDAMKRSVSQNTPDGMSKKIRTGAVSVDPSTGQVLAFYGGRGYLEEALSSSFGDWAQAGSGFKPIALAAALENGETLGSTYDGSSPQHFGGSAIKNDGGRSFGMVNLVTATQNSVNTAYVNLGQDIGNDKIVKMAEKMGIPKSQMKPEQRGAATFPLGIVSLHPVQQAGVFATFAAEGVHREPFVVKSVTDNADHKRTFKEKGERALSQQNARDATYAMEQVVRGGTGTAAQLFDGRDVAGKTGTTDEGRAIWFNGFIPQMATSVAMFRSDGKPLDIPGYGAYGGALPAQIWRTYMTDAVNIKDYEPESFGAPSSRPGGNVSGPPDDDRPNGSEPPRTTEPEEPPTDRPDEPELPQPPTGVPTLPPTEPGDPGGGGDEPGDPGGGGGGDDDGGGGSGGGGGRPGANG
;
A
#
# COMPACT_ATOMS: atom_id res chain seq x y z
N MET A 1 6.40 11.32 61.27
CA MET A 1 7.49 11.87 62.09
C MET A 1 8.39 12.67 61.17
N GLU A 2 8.89 13.83 61.66
CA GLU A 2 10.05 14.57 61.14
C GLU A 2 9.93 15.02 59.65
N ASP A 3 9.49 16.24 59.30
CA ASP A 3 9.59 17.61 59.87
C ASP A 3 10.91 18.34 59.58
N ILE A 4 10.91 19.17 58.52
CA ILE A 4 11.86 20.28 58.27
C ILE A 4 11.07 21.42 57.56
N SER A 5 11.23 22.65 58.06
CA SER A 5 10.70 23.93 57.53
C SER A 5 11.70 24.57 56.53
N ASP A 6 11.51 25.73 55.88
CA ASP A 6 10.85 26.99 56.27
C ASP A 6 10.74 27.97 55.06
N LYS A 7 9.89 29.02 55.16
CA LYS A 7 9.74 30.26 54.32
C LYS A 7 9.85 30.20 52.78
N GLY A 8 9.02 30.88 51.97
CA GLY A 8 7.77 31.62 52.23
C GLY A 8 7.82 33.14 51.98
N GLU A 9 7.00 33.65 51.05
CA GLU A 9 6.59 35.06 50.95
C GLU A 9 5.21 35.20 50.26
N LYS A 10 4.54 36.35 50.41
CA LYS A 10 3.16 36.61 49.92
C LYS A 10 2.97 38.08 49.52
N ASN A 11 2.16 38.33 48.50
CA ASN A 11 1.19 39.44 48.35
C ASN A 11 0.25 39.12 47.15
N SER A 12 -1.01 39.53 46.98
CA SER A 12 -2.09 40.16 47.78
C SER A 12 -2.74 41.33 47.01
N ALA A 13 -4.09 41.41 47.05
CA ALA A 13 -4.99 42.52 46.67
C ALA A 13 -5.36 42.77 45.16
N ASP A 14 -6.67 42.62 44.90
CA ASP A 14 -7.63 43.52 44.20
C ASP A 14 -7.39 43.94 42.71
N ALA A 15 -8.39 44.37 41.91
CA ALA A 15 -9.78 44.78 42.18
C ALA A 15 -10.77 44.44 41.01
N VAL A 16 -12.05 44.76 41.18
CA VAL A 16 -13.18 44.63 40.23
C VAL A 16 -13.59 46.01 39.66
N PRO A 17 -14.30 46.07 38.52
CA PRO A 17 -15.37 47.08 38.39
C PRO A 17 -16.72 46.54 37.85
N GLU A 18 -17.81 47.06 38.42
CA GLU A 18 -19.19 47.07 37.91
C GLU A 18 -19.39 48.34 37.03
N GLY A 19 -20.44 48.59 36.25
CA GLY A 19 -21.68 47.87 35.87
C GLY A 19 -22.09 48.30 34.44
N ASP A 20 -23.35 48.45 34.02
CA ASP A 20 -24.67 48.28 34.65
C ASP A 20 -25.79 48.26 33.56
N GLU A 21 -27.03 47.89 33.94
CA GLU A 21 -28.32 48.10 33.21
C GLU A 21 -28.55 47.45 31.80
N ALA A 22 -29.76 47.02 31.36
CA ALA A 22 -31.07 46.89 32.02
C ALA A 22 -32.00 45.80 31.39
N GLN A 23 -32.71 45.08 32.28
CA GLN A 23 -34.13 44.60 32.27
C GLN A 23 -34.78 43.81 31.09
N SER A 24 -35.74 42.95 31.49
CA SER A 24 -36.61 42.03 30.71
C SER A 24 -37.97 42.69 30.32
N PRO A 25 -39.06 42.05 29.79
CA PRO A 25 -39.42 40.60 29.62
C PRO A 25 -39.85 40.24 28.16
N GLY A 26 -40.43 39.07 27.78
CA GLY A 26 -40.78 37.78 28.41
C GLY A 26 -41.81 36.97 27.57
N THR A 27 -42.37 35.88 28.11
CA THR A 27 -43.33 34.90 27.49
C THR A 27 -42.71 33.97 26.41
N GLY A 28 -43.18 32.73 26.17
CA GLY A 28 -44.27 31.91 26.76
C GLY A 28 -44.17 30.43 26.31
N ASN A 29 -44.98 29.50 26.88
CA ASN A 29 -44.87 28.02 26.74
C ASN A 29 -46.26 27.35 26.95
N PRO A 30 -46.54 26.07 26.60
CA PRO A 30 -46.04 25.18 25.53
C PRO A 30 -47.05 25.14 24.32
N PRO A 31 -48.01 24.19 24.05
CA PRO A 31 -48.36 22.84 24.55
C PRO A 31 -48.61 21.69 23.49
N ASP A 32 -48.44 20.43 23.96
CA ASP A 32 -49.23 19.18 23.76
C ASP A 32 -49.57 18.48 22.40
N ASP A 33 -49.81 17.16 22.56
CA ASP A 33 -50.19 16.09 21.59
C ASP A 33 -51.72 16.01 21.33
N PRO A 34 -52.19 15.38 20.23
CA PRO A 34 -52.89 14.09 20.42
C PRO A 34 -52.85 13.09 19.22
N GLY A 35 -52.98 11.79 19.52
CA GLY A 35 -54.05 10.98 18.91
C GLY A 35 -53.76 9.54 18.44
N GLU A 36 -54.31 8.57 19.17
CA GLU A 36 -54.29 7.12 18.88
C GLU A 36 -55.07 6.67 17.62
N ARG A 37 -54.66 5.53 17.02
CA ARG A 37 -55.45 4.28 16.80
C ARG A 37 -54.84 3.40 15.69
N SER A 38 -55.08 2.08 15.56
CA SER A 38 -55.14 0.91 16.48
C SER A 38 -55.84 -0.25 15.74
N ALA A 39 -55.19 -1.42 15.72
CA ALA A 39 -55.72 -2.80 15.53
C ALA A 39 -56.67 -3.17 14.37
N ASN A 40 -56.20 -4.09 13.51
CA ASN A 40 -56.77 -5.42 13.18
C ASN A 40 -55.84 -6.09 12.13
N GLY A 41 -55.78 -7.42 11.94
CA GLY A 41 -56.44 -8.55 12.59
C GLY A 41 -56.37 -9.79 11.68
N ASP A 42 -56.29 -10.99 12.27
CA ASP A 42 -56.35 -12.33 11.63
C ASP A 42 -55.22 -12.75 10.63
N ALA A 43 -55.11 -14.03 10.25
CA ALA A 43 -54.65 -15.22 11.01
C ALA A 43 -54.69 -16.49 10.11
N ASN A 44 -53.91 -17.52 10.47
CA ASN A 44 -54.00 -18.93 9.98
C ASN A 44 -53.76 -19.21 8.47
N GLU A 45 -53.46 -20.44 8.00
CA GLU A 45 -52.68 -21.58 8.55
C GLU A 45 -52.44 -22.61 7.41
N SER A 46 -51.29 -23.32 7.41
CA SER A 46 -51.07 -24.63 6.71
C SER A 46 -51.22 -24.68 5.15
N ALA A 47 -50.82 -25.73 4.41
CA ALA A 47 -49.65 -26.62 4.47
C ALA A 47 -49.52 -27.45 3.15
N THR A 48 -48.40 -28.18 3.02
CA THR A 48 -48.19 -29.44 2.24
C THR A 48 -47.95 -29.42 0.71
N GLU A 49 -46.79 -29.99 0.35
CA GLU A 49 -46.54 -30.98 -0.72
C GLU A 49 -46.25 -30.65 -2.21
N MET A 50 -45.61 -31.65 -2.82
CA MET A 50 -44.95 -31.81 -4.14
C MET A 50 -45.95 -32.37 -5.19
N PRO A 51 -45.67 -32.55 -6.52
CA PRO A 51 -44.38 -32.95 -7.10
C PRO A 51 -44.05 -32.48 -8.56
N GLU A 52 -43.30 -33.31 -9.28
CA GLU A 52 -42.44 -33.09 -10.46
C GLU A 52 -43.15 -33.07 -11.83
N ALA A 53 -42.60 -32.25 -12.77
CA ALA A 53 -42.27 -32.56 -14.20
C ALA A 53 -43.37 -33.19 -15.14
N PRO A 54 -43.11 -33.58 -16.43
CA PRO A 54 -41.93 -33.40 -17.32
C PRO A 54 -42.25 -32.99 -18.80
N THR A 55 -41.23 -33.03 -19.70
CA THR A 55 -41.30 -33.27 -21.19
C THR A 55 -42.00 -32.25 -22.14
N THR A 56 -41.73 -32.11 -23.46
CA THR A 56 -40.64 -32.56 -24.39
C THR A 56 -40.59 -31.73 -25.70
N GLU A 57 -39.37 -31.39 -26.14
CA GLU A 57 -38.76 -31.49 -27.50
C GLU A 57 -39.36 -30.96 -28.83
N SER A 58 -38.40 -30.48 -29.66
CA SER A 58 -38.30 -30.56 -31.14
C SER A 58 -39.07 -29.57 -32.04
N ALA A 59 -38.60 -29.20 -33.25
CA ALA A 59 -37.22 -29.08 -33.80
C ALA A 59 -37.26 -28.40 -35.20
N THR A 60 -36.20 -27.67 -35.59
CA THR A 60 -35.55 -27.69 -36.93
C THR A 60 -34.40 -26.66 -37.05
N GLY A 61 -33.33 -27.02 -37.76
CA GLY A 61 -32.26 -26.13 -38.27
C GLY A 61 -32.23 -26.21 -39.82
N PRO A 62 -31.07 -26.19 -40.51
CA PRO A 62 -29.66 -26.04 -40.08
C PRO A 62 -29.13 -24.64 -40.53
N THR A 63 -27.90 -24.30 -40.98
CA THR A 63 -26.64 -24.96 -41.38
C THR A 63 -25.42 -24.04 -41.13
N ALA A 64 -24.27 -24.59 -40.68
CA ALA A 64 -22.94 -24.02 -40.95
C ALA A 64 -21.80 -25.05 -40.68
N GLU A 65 -21.04 -25.37 -41.71
CA GLU A 65 -19.71 -26.03 -41.68
C GLU A 65 -18.61 -24.97 -41.43
N SER A 66 -17.32 -25.23 -41.12
CA SER A 66 -16.50 -26.36 -40.62
C SER A 66 -15.07 -25.78 -40.37
N ALA A 67 -14.02 -26.42 -39.84
CA ALA A 67 -13.78 -27.71 -39.15
C ALA A 67 -12.43 -27.64 -38.37
N ALA A 68 -12.26 -28.53 -37.37
CA ALA A 68 -11.00 -29.09 -36.80
C ALA A 68 -9.89 -28.12 -36.29
N GLY A 69 -9.06 -28.48 -35.31
CA GLY A 69 -8.92 -29.70 -34.50
C GLY A 69 -7.62 -29.62 -33.67
N THR A 70 -7.26 -30.53 -32.76
CA THR A 70 -7.93 -31.71 -32.17
C THR A 70 -7.22 -32.03 -30.85
N ARG A 71 -7.92 -32.65 -29.88
CA ARG A 71 -7.31 -33.43 -28.78
C ARG A 71 -8.34 -34.42 -28.25
N GLU A 72 -8.03 -35.71 -28.36
CA GLU A 72 -8.85 -36.80 -27.82
C GLU A 72 -8.33 -37.26 -26.44
N GLU A 73 -9.22 -37.87 -25.68
CA GLU A 73 -8.93 -38.57 -24.43
C GLU A 73 -8.51 -40.03 -24.69
N SER A 74 -7.86 -40.66 -23.72
CA SER A 74 -8.17 -42.04 -23.32
C SER A 74 -7.69 -42.28 -21.89
N ALA A 75 -8.30 -43.25 -21.20
CA ALA A 75 -8.13 -43.51 -19.78
C ALA A 75 -8.02 -45.02 -19.47
N ALA A 76 -7.76 -45.34 -18.20
CA ALA A 76 -7.49 -46.68 -17.64
C ALA A 76 -6.14 -47.33 -18.09
N GLY A 77 -5.53 -48.22 -17.30
CA GLY A 77 -5.85 -48.63 -15.93
C GLY A 77 -4.90 -49.72 -15.40
N GLU A 78 -4.78 -49.80 -14.06
CA GLU A 78 -4.18 -50.89 -13.24
C GLU A 78 -2.72 -51.34 -13.48
N GLY A 79 -1.99 -51.60 -12.38
CA GLY A 79 -0.67 -52.25 -12.41
C GLY A 79 0.32 -51.78 -11.33
N ASP A 80 0.40 -52.52 -10.22
CA ASP A 80 1.53 -52.49 -9.27
C ASP A 80 2.40 -53.73 -9.54
N PRO A 81 3.74 -53.62 -9.69
CA PRO A 81 4.56 -54.10 -8.59
C PRO A 81 5.90 -53.34 -8.37
N ALA A 82 6.14 -53.01 -7.09
CA ALA A 82 7.39 -53.22 -6.35
C ALA A 82 8.78 -53.06 -7.04
N GLY A 83 9.47 -51.96 -6.70
CA GLY A 83 10.87 -52.00 -6.25
C GLY A 83 11.99 -51.60 -7.25
N GLY A 84 12.87 -50.70 -6.82
CA GLY A 84 14.12 -50.36 -7.51
C GLY A 84 14.76 -49.06 -7.00
N ASP A 85 16.08 -49.07 -6.73
CA ASP A 85 16.84 -47.86 -6.39
C ASP A 85 17.18 -47.03 -7.64
N GLY A 86 17.25 -45.71 -7.47
CA GLY A 86 17.62 -44.79 -8.57
C GLY A 86 17.49 -43.31 -8.20
N ARG A 87 18.46 -42.78 -7.44
CA ARG A 87 18.57 -41.34 -7.17
C ARG A 87 19.66 -40.73 -8.03
N ASP A 88 19.31 -39.77 -8.89
CA ASP A 88 20.27 -38.73 -9.29
C ASP A 88 19.63 -37.40 -9.70
N ALA A 89 20.48 -36.37 -9.68
CA ALA A 89 20.29 -34.94 -9.97
C ALA A 89 18.97 -34.40 -10.57
N ALA A 90 18.34 -33.46 -9.85
CA ALA A 90 17.64 -32.30 -10.42
C ALA A 90 17.94 -31.05 -9.58
N GLY A 91 18.31 -29.94 -10.21
CA GLY A 91 18.85 -28.75 -9.53
C GLY A 91 17.80 -27.73 -9.09
N GLY A 92 17.85 -27.30 -7.83
CA GLY A 92 17.09 -26.14 -7.32
C GLY A 92 17.92 -24.86 -7.37
N THR A 93 17.38 -23.79 -7.97
CA THR A 93 18.06 -22.50 -8.11
C THR A 93 18.11 -21.72 -6.80
N GLY A 94 19.32 -21.43 -6.30
CA GLY A 94 19.53 -20.59 -5.12
C GLY A 94 19.44 -19.09 -5.44
N VAL A 95 18.62 -18.35 -4.69
CA VAL A 95 18.63 -16.89 -4.69
C VAL A 95 19.65 -16.41 -3.66
N ALA A 96 20.76 -15.82 -4.12
CA ALA A 96 21.80 -15.30 -3.25
C ALA A 96 21.50 -13.84 -2.86
N ALA A 97 21.60 -13.54 -1.56
CA ALA A 97 21.70 -12.18 -1.04
C ALA A 97 23.11 -11.99 -0.47
N ALA A 98 24.00 -11.38 -1.24
CA ALA A 98 25.38 -11.12 -0.85
C ALA A 98 25.51 -9.72 -0.23
N ALA A 99 26.16 -9.62 0.92
CA ALA A 99 26.62 -8.38 1.51
C ALA A 99 28.15 -8.47 1.67
N SER A 100 28.89 -7.87 0.74
CA SER A 100 30.35 -7.89 0.73
C SER A 100 30.93 -6.87 1.71
N VAL A 101 31.99 -7.27 2.41
CA VAL A 101 32.92 -6.34 3.06
C VAL A 101 34.31 -6.66 2.52
N GLU A 102 34.87 -5.74 1.74
CA GLU A 102 36.24 -5.85 1.25
C GLU A 102 37.24 -5.38 2.31
N ALA A 103 38.37 -6.06 2.40
CA ALA A 103 39.58 -5.58 3.05
C ALA A 103 40.76 -5.92 2.14
N ALA A 104 41.45 -4.90 1.64
CA ALA A 104 42.50 -5.05 0.63
C ALA A 104 43.79 -5.68 1.20
N THR A 105 44.60 -6.26 0.31
CA THR A 105 45.87 -6.94 0.62
C THR A 105 47.07 -6.24 0.00
N ASN A 106 48.29 -6.75 0.31
CA ASN A 106 49.60 -6.38 -0.25
C ASN A 106 50.19 -5.08 0.36
N GLY A 107 51.43 -5.00 0.86
CA GLY A 107 52.48 -6.01 1.11
C GLY A 107 53.61 -6.03 0.07
N ASP A 108 54.87 -5.79 0.48
CA ASP A 108 56.04 -5.89 -0.40
C ASP A 108 57.43 -6.04 0.32
N THR A 109 58.42 -6.53 -0.42
CA THR A 109 59.89 -6.54 -0.24
C THR A 109 60.55 -7.46 0.81
N SER A 110 61.86 -7.70 0.64
CA SER A 110 62.67 -8.70 1.37
C SER A 110 64.15 -8.29 1.45
N SER A 111 64.82 -8.50 2.59
CA SER A 111 66.29 -8.55 2.72
C SER A 111 66.75 -9.15 4.07
N MET A 112 68.04 -9.53 4.16
CA MET A 112 68.74 -10.19 5.29
C MET A 112 70.21 -9.72 5.29
N PRO A 113 71.09 -10.08 6.27
CA PRO A 113 70.97 -10.29 7.73
C PRO A 113 72.00 -9.32 8.42
N PRO A 114 72.89 -9.66 9.39
CA PRO A 114 72.90 -10.61 10.53
C PRO A 114 73.29 -9.95 11.89
N SER A 115 73.34 -10.73 13.00
CA SER A 115 74.49 -10.83 13.95
C SER A 115 74.11 -11.42 15.34
N SER A 116 75.04 -12.16 15.95
CA SER A 116 74.99 -12.64 17.36
C SER A 116 76.11 -11.98 18.19
N PRO A 117 76.13 -12.09 19.54
CA PRO A 117 76.88 -13.21 20.15
C PRO A 117 76.34 -13.76 21.52
N HIS A 118 77.02 -14.81 21.98
CA HIS A 118 76.94 -15.50 23.30
C HIS A 118 77.69 -14.69 24.42
N PRO A 119 78.05 -15.21 25.64
CA PRO A 119 77.84 -16.55 26.25
C PRO A 119 77.52 -16.60 27.78
N SER A 120 77.25 -17.82 28.29
CA SER A 120 77.90 -18.41 29.49
C SER A 120 77.54 -19.90 29.68
N ALA A 121 78.39 -20.65 30.42
CA ALA A 121 78.32 -22.10 30.70
C ALA A 121 78.82 -22.32 32.18
N PRO A 122 79.39 -23.46 32.67
CA PRO A 122 79.54 -24.83 32.12
C PRO A 122 79.42 -26.06 33.10
N ARG A 123 79.32 -27.28 32.51
CA ARG A 123 80.00 -28.58 32.86
C ARG A 123 79.63 -29.53 34.05
N HIS A 124 79.43 -30.81 33.65
CA HIS A 124 79.99 -32.10 34.15
C HIS A 124 79.57 -32.80 35.47
N GLY A 125 79.46 -34.14 35.40
CA GLY A 125 79.71 -35.06 36.55
C GLY A 125 79.22 -36.53 36.46
N GLY A 126 80.02 -37.47 35.93
CA GLY A 126 80.13 -38.89 36.40
C GLY A 126 79.05 -39.98 36.12
N PRO A 127 79.44 -41.16 35.58
CA PRO A 127 78.75 -42.48 35.66
C PRO A 127 79.60 -43.48 36.52
N PRO A 128 79.45 -44.84 36.49
CA PRO A 128 78.38 -45.76 36.01
C PRO A 128 77.93 -46.78 37.12
N GLY A 129 77.17 -47.84 36.77
CA GLY A 129 76.98 -49.03 37.64
C GLY A 129 75.93 -50.04 37.16
N ASP A 130 76.27 -51.34 37.14
CA ASP A 130 75.43 -52.46 36.66
C ASP A 130 74.77 -53.28 37.78
N ALA A 131 73.66 -53.99 37.50
CA ALA A 131 73.57 -55.47 37.61
C ALA A 131 72.13 -56.07 37.55
N ALA A 132 71.96 -57.04 36.65
CA ALA A 132 71.16 -58.28 36.72
C ALA A 132 69.75 -58.36 37.41
N GLY A 133 68.75 -58.74 36.60
CA GLY A 133 67.47 -59.37 37.01
C GLY A 133 66.96 -60.26 35.85
N ARG A 134 66.23 -61.36 36.13
CA ARG A 134 66.17 -62.53 35.22
C ARG A 134 64.77 -62.94 34.71
N ASP A 135 64.80 -63.55 33.51
CA ASP A 135 63.85 -64.52 32.91
C ASP A 135 62.38 -64.12 32.59
N GLY A 136 61.80 -64.81 31.59
CA GLY A 136 60.35 -64.78 31.27
C GLY A 136 59.96 -64.46 29.82
N GLY A 137 60.19 -65.39 28.88
CA GLY A 137 59.77 -65.23 27.47
C GLY A 137 58.32 -65.67 27.19
N GLY A 138 57.61 -64.95 26.31
CA GLY A 138 56.25 -65.33 25.85
C GLY A 138 55.60 -64.26 24.97
N GLY A 139 55.59 -64.44 23.65
CA GLY A 139 55.23 -63.38 22.70
C GLY A 139 53.72 -63.18 22.46
N LYS A 140 53.34 -61.93 22.14
CA LYS A 140 52.09 -61.56 21.45
C LYS A 140 52.40 -60.47 20.41
N GLY A 141 51.70 -60.51 19.27
CA GLY A 141 52.09 -59.83 18.02
C GLY A 141 51.98 -58.29 18.02
N PRO A 142 52.45 -57.64 16.94
CA PRO A 142 52.54 -56.18 16.84
C PRO A 142 51.17 -55.51 16.93
N GLY A 143 51.00 -54.65 17.94
CA GLY A 143 49.78 -53.87 18.12
C GLY A 143 49.56 -52.90 16.94
N ARG A 144 48.47 -53.08 16.19
CA ARG A 144 48.09 -52.24 15.05
C ARG A 144 48.21 -50.74 15.41
N PRO A 145 48.93 -49.92 14.63
CA PRO A 145 49.14 -48.52 14.97
C PRO A 145 47.81 -47.76 14.96
N ARG A 146 47.39 -47.24 16.13
CA ARG A 146 46.19 -46.40 16.26
C ARG A 146 46.33 -45.17 15.35
N SER A 147 45.52 -45.16 14.30
CA SER A 147 45.73 -44.32 13.10
C SER A 147 45.76 -42.84 13.44
N ARG A 148 46.47 -42.03 12.63
CA ARG A 148 46.48 -40.56 12.80
C ARG A 148 45.05 -40.00 12.77
N ARG A 149 44.15 -40.58 11.95
CA ARG A 149 42.71 -40.25 11.89
C ARG A 149 42.02 -40.40 13.26
N SER A 150 42.29 -41.45 14.05
CA SER A 150 41.65 -41.60 15.37
C SER A 150 42.13 -40.57 16.40
N ARG A 151 43.37 -40.08 16.28
CA ARG A 151 43.88 -38.97 17.12
C ARG A 151 43.34 -37.61 16.67
N LEU A 152 43.18 -37.40 15.36
CA LEU A 152 42.56 -36.20 14.81
C LEU A 152 41.09 -36.12 15.23
N LEU A 153 40.31 -37.18 15.01
CA LEU A 153 38.90 -37.26 15.40
C LEU A 153 38.68 -37.01 16.91
N ARG A 154 39.56 -37.55 17.77
CA ARG A 154 39.52 -37.25 19.21
C ARG A 154 39.82 -35.79 19.51
N ARG A 155 40.80 -35.16 18.84
CA ARG A 155 41.08 -33.72 18.99
C ARG A 155 39.89 -32.87 18.52
N THR A 156 39.29 -33.18 17.37
CA THR A 156 38.08 -32.52 16.88
C THR A 156 36.93 -32.67 17.89
N LEU A 157 36.72 -33.87 18.44
CA LEU A 157 35.69 -34.10 19.47
C LEU A 157 35.97 -33.30 20.75
N PHE A 158 37.21 -33.25 21.24
CA PHE A 158 37.57 -32.42 22.40
C PHE A 158 37.40 -30.92 22.14
N VAL A 159 37.71 -30.42 20.93
CA VAL A 159 37.45 -29.03 20.55
C VAL A 159 35.96 -28.74 20.47
N MET A 160 35.17 -29.65 19.89
CA MET A 160 33.70 -29.52 19.84
C MET A 160 33.06 -29.55 21.23
N LEU A 161 33.54 -30.42 22.13
CA LEU A 161 33.08 -30.47 23.52
C LEU A 161 33.52 -29.24 24.32
N GLY A 162 34.73 -28.74 24.10
CA GLY A 162 35.22 -27.49 24.71
C GLY A 162 34.45 -26.27 24.23
N PHE A 163 34.13 -26.19 22.93
CA PHE A 163 33.29 -25.14 22.36
C PHE A 163 31.84 -25.23 22.87
N LEU A 164 31.26 -26.42 22.94
CA LEU A 164 29.94 -26.64 23.53
C LEU A 164 29.91 -26.22 25.01
N GLY A 165 30.92 -26.60 25.79
CA GLY A 165 31.07 -26.19 27.19
C GLY A 165 31.22 -24.67 27.34
N PHE A 166 31.97 -24.02 26.45
CA PHE A 166 32.06 -22.56 26.38
C PHE A 166 30.71 -21.92 26.05
N CYS A 167 29.96 -22.44 25.08
CA CYS A 167 28.61 -21.95 24.75
C CYS A 167 27.63 -22.11 25.93
N VAL A 168 27.68 -23.23 26.65
CA VAL A 168 26.86 -23.46 27.86
C VAL A 168 27.25 -22.49 28.98
N ALA A 169 28.55 -22.28 29.23
CA ALA A 169 29.03 -21.34 30.22
C ALA A 169 28.64 -19.89 29.87
N ALA A 170 28.81 -19.47 28.60
CA ALA A 170 28.40 -18.16 28.12
C ALA A 170 26.88 -17.95 28.22
N PHE A 171 26.08 -18.97 27.91
CA PHE A 171 24.63 -18.94 28.09
C PHE A 171 24.24 -18.82 29.57
N ALA A 172 24.89 -19.57 30.47
CA ALA A 172 24.65 -19.49 31.92
C ALA A 172 25.00 -18.11 32.50
N VAL A 173 26.14 -17.53 32.10
CA VAL A 173 26.53 -16.16 32.48
C VAL A 173 25.50 -15.15 31.95
N ALA A 174 25.12 -15.22 30.68
CA ALA A 174 24.14 -14.32 30.09
C ALA A 174 22.74 -14.48 30.72
N TYR A 175 22.34 -15.69 31.12
CA TYR A 175 21.11 -15.95 31.87
C TYR A 175 21.13 -15.28 33.24
N LEU A 176 22.22 -15.43 34.00
CA LEU A 176 22.38 -14.81 35.32
C LEU A 176 22.32 -13.28 35.22
N PHE A 177 23.06 -12.68 34.28
CA PHE A 177 23.14 -11.22 34.12
C PHE A 177 22.00 -10.58 33.30
N THR A 178 21.06 -11.34 32.74
CA THR A 178 19.86 -10.77 32.10
C THR A 178 18.80 -10.44 33.15
N PRO A 179 18.48 -9.16 33.42
CA PRO A 179 17.38 -8.81 34.31
C PRO A 179 16.03 -9.18 33.69
N VAL A 180 15.09 -9.63 34.52
CA VAL A 180 13.67 -9.68 34.15
C VAL A 180 13.16 -8.24 34.11
N PRO A 181 12.59 -7.76 32.98
CA PRO A 181 12.02 -6.41 32.93
C PRO A 181 10.81 -6.27 33.85
N SER A 182 10.40 -5.03 34.15
CA SER A 182 9.08 -4.83 34.80
C SER A 182 7.94 -5.28 33.87
N PRO A 183 6.88 -5.92 34.40
CA PRO A 183 5.64 -6.14 33.67
C PRO A 183 5.09 -4.84 33.04
N LEU A 184 4.38 -4.97 31.92
CA LEU A 184 3.67 -3.84 31.29
C LEU A 184 2.44 -3.37 32.09
N GLU A 185 2.09 -4.03 33.20
CA GLU A 185 0.89 -3.79 34.02
C GLU A 185 0.64 -2.33 34.43
N LYS A 186 1.70 -1.53 34.66
CA LYS A 186 1.55 -0.10 35.01
C LYS A 186 1.15 0.79 33.82
N ALA A 187 1.20 0.27 32.60
CA ALA A 187 0.58 0.87 31.43
C ALA A 187 -0.70 0.09 31.09
N VAL A 188 -1.85 0.56 31.58
CA VAL A 188 -3.18 0.14 31.07
C VAL A 188 -3.13 0.25 29.55
N ALA A 189 -3.14 -0.90 28.86
CA ALA A 189 -2.59 -1.04 27.52
C ALA A 189 -3.38 -0.25 26.46
N GLN A 190 -3.07 1.05 26.34
CA GLN A 190 -3.71 1.95 25.40
C GLN A 190 -3.43 1.47 23.98
N GLY A 191 -4.49 1.40 23.17
CA GLY A 191 -4.34 1.26 21.73
C GLY A 191 -3.61 2.46 21.11
N PRO A 192 -2.85 2.26 20.02
CA PRO A 192 -2.14 3.32 19.32
C PRO A 192 -3.05 4.47 18.92
N THR A 193 -2.50 5.68 19.01
CA THR A 193 -3.15 6.91 18.60
C THR A 193 -2.44 7.46 17.36
N PHE A 194 -3.19 7.55 16.26
CA PHE A 194 -2.72 8.04 14.97
C PHE A 194 -3.00 9.54 14.87
N TYR A 195 -1.99 10.31 14.46
CA TYR A 195 -2.03 11.76 14.32
C TYR A 195 -1.71 12.18 12.90
N TYR A 196 -2.25 13.31 12.47
CA TYR A 196 -1.82 14.02 11.27
C TYR A 196 -0.38 14.55 11.42
N SER A 197 0.16 15.16 10.36
CA SER A 197 1.57 15.57 10.26
C SER A 197 2.01 16.67 11.23
N ASP A 198 1.06 17.30 11.92
CA ASP A 198 1.28 18.24 13.03
C ASP A 198 1.68 17.54 14.35
N GLY A 199 1.44 16.23 14.47
CA GLY A 199 1.64 15.46 15.70
C GLY A 199 0.68 15.83 16.85
N LYS A 200 -0.42 16.54 16.56
CA LYS A 200 -1.40 17.04 17.54
C LYS A 200 -2.82 16.62 17.19
N THR A 201 -3.24 16.78 15.94
CA THR A 201 -4.60 16.47 15.51
C THR A 201 -4.76 14.95 15.35
N GLN A 202 -5.66 14.35 16.12
CA GLN A 202 -5.90 12.90 16.10
C GLN A 202 -6.73 12.48 14.88
N ILE A 203 -6.21 11.53 14.10
CA ILE A 203 -6.95 10.80 13.07
C ILE A 203 -7.93 9.83 13.76
N ALA A 204 -7.36 8.93 14.56
CA ALA A 204 -8.05 7.83 15.23
C ALA A 204 -7.21 7.33 16.42
N LYS A 205 -7.88 6.71 17.40
CA LYS A 205 -7.23 5.88 18.43
C LYS A 205 -7.82 4.49 18.31
N THR A 206 -7.00 3.46 18.06
CA THR A 206 -7.48 2.10 17.79
C THR A 206 -7.03 1.12 18.86
N GLY A 207 -7.97 0.64 19.66
CA GLY A 207 -7.78 -0.39 20.67
C GLY A 207 -9.07 -0.56 21.46
N VAL A 208 -9.22 -1.71 22.12
CA VAL A 208 -10.40 -2.04 22.93
C VAL A 208 -10.00 -2.03 24.40
N ASN A 209 -10.93 -1.67 25.29
CA ASN A 209 -10.69 -1.83 26.72
C ASN A 209 -10.49 -3.32 27.04
N ARG A 210 -9.45 -3.66 27.80
CA ARG A 210 -9.17 -5.06 28.17
C ARG A 210 -10.02 -5.45 29.38
N ASP A 211 -11.18 -6.03 29.10
CA ASP A 211 -11.91 -6.86 30.06
C ASP A 211 -11.07 -8.12 30.32
N ALA A 212 -10.14 -8.03 31.29
CA ALA A 212 -9.38 -9.18 31.74
C ALA A 212 -10.31 -10.22 32.38
N VAL A 213 -10.01 -11.50 32.15
CA VAL A 213 -10.78 -12.63 32.67
C VAL A 213 -9.85 -13.66 33.30
N ASP A 214 -10.20 -14.07 34.51
CA ASP A 214 -9.47 -15.09 35.28
C ASP A 214 -9.52 -16.44 34.56
N LEU A 215 -8.50 -17.29 34.72
CA LEU A 215 -8.35 -18.52 33.93
C LEU A 215 -9.55 -19.50 34.07
N ASP A 216 -10.19 -19.52 35.22
CA ASP A 216 -11.33 -20.41 35.54
C ASP A 216 -12.59 -20.06 34.74
N ARG A 217 -12.80 -18.78 34.42
CA ARG A 217 -13.88 -18.29 33.55
C ARG A 217 -13.71 -18.68 32.08
N ILE A 218 -12.51 -19.07 31.66
CA ILE A 218 -12.21 -19.47 30.28
C ILE A 218 -12.51 -20.97 30.13
N PRO A 219 -13.46 -21.40 29.27
CA PRO A 219 -13.83 -22.80 29.13
C PRO A 219 -12.63 -23.69 28.82
N GLU A 220 -12.56 -24.85 29.49
CA GLU A 220 -11.39 -25.73 29.37
C GLU A 220 -11.15 -26.18 27.92
N SER A 221 -12.20 -26.43 27.15
CA SER A 221 -12.11 -26.71 25.72
C SER A 221 -11.39 -25.61 24.91
N THR A 222 -11.55 -24.33 25.30
CA THR A 222 -10.84 -23.19 24.71
C THR A 222 -9.39 -23.12 25.17
N ARG A 223 -9.13 -23.36 26.47
CA ARG A 223 -7.75 -23.44 27.02
C ARG A 223 -6.95 -24.54 26.32
N ASN A 224 -7.53 -25.75 26.26
CA ASN A 224 -6.95 -26.93 25.64
C ASN A 224 -6.79 -26.78 24.12
N ALA A 225 -7.71 -26.08 23.44
CA ALA A 225 -7.54 -25.75 22.03
C ALA A 225 -6.33 -24.85 21.74
N VAL A 226 -6.10 -23.82 22.57
CA VAL A 226 -4.95 -22.92 22.44
C VAL A 226 -3.64 -23.65 22.75
N ILE A 227 -3.63 -24.49 23.79
CA ILE A 227 -2.49 -25.38 24.11
C ILE A 227 -2.20 -26.31 22.92
N ALA A 228 -3.20 -27.03 22.40
CA ALA A 228 -3.04 -27.94 21.27
C ALA A 228 -2.63 -27.23 19.96
N ALA A 229 -3.04 -25.99 19.74
CA ALA A 229 -2.68 -25.18 18.57
C ALA A 229 -1.22 -24.68 18.61
N GLU A 230 -0.78 -24.13 19.74
CA GLU A 230 0.50 -23.40 19.84
C GLU A 230 1.60 -24.18 20.59
N ASN A 231 1.26 -24.98 21.60
CA ASN A 231 2.23 -25.61 22.51
C ASN A 231 1.67 -26.84 23.25
N GLY A 232 1.41 -27.97 22.58
CA GLY A 232 0.82 -29.17 23.24
C GLY A 232 1.54 -29.64 24.52
N THR A 233 2.86 -29.48 24.60
CA THR A 233 3.69 -29.78 25.78
C THR A 233 3.81 -28.63 26.80
N PHE A 234 2.87 -27.69 26.85
CA PHE A 234 3.00 -26.42 27.61
C PHE A 234 3.32 -26.60 29.10
N TYR A 235 2.62 -27.52 29.77
CA TYR A 235 2.85 -27.84 31.19
C TYR A 235 4.16 -28.62 31.43
N GLU A 236 4.74 -29.26 30.40
CA GLU A 236 6.01 -30.00 30.48
C GLU A 236 7.25 -29.15 30.13
N ASP A 237 7.12 -28.23 29.16
CA ASP A 237 8.23 -27.43 28.65
C ASP A 237 8.66 -26.39 29.70
N PRO A 238 9.94 -26.29 30.11
CA PRO A 238 10.41 -25.32 31.11
C PRO A 238 10.57 -23.94 30.46
N GLY A 239 9.47 -23.26 30.16
CA GLY A 239 9.38 -21.98 29.46
C GLY A 239 9.78 -22.02 27.98
N VAL A 240 10.59 -22.99 27.57
CA VAL A 240 11.14 -23.14 26.21
C VAL A 240 11.17 -24.61 25.83
N SER A 241 10.54 -24.95 24.69
CA SER A 241 10.48 -26.35 24.27
C SER A 241 11.81 -26.84 23.71
N VAL A 242 12.45 -27.76 24.44
CA VAL A 242 13.68 -28.43 24.02
C VAL A 242 13.42 -29.27 22.76
N ARG A 243 12.31 -30.02 22.74
CA ARG A 243 11.86 -30.81 21.57
C ARG A 243 11.53 -29.90 20.38
N GLY A 244 10.82 -28.80 20.60
CA GLY A 244 10.50 -27.81 19.55
C GLY A 244 11.74 -27.16 18.96
N THR A 245 12.68 -26.72 19.81
CA THR A 245 13.92 -26.06 19.40
C THR A 245 14.84 -27.00 18.61
N ALA A 246 15.00 -28.24 19.05
CA ALA A 246 15.78 -29.25 18.33
C ALA A 246 15.17 -29.59 16.95
N ARG A 247 13.83 -29.70 16.87
CA ARG A 247 13.09 -29.91 15.63
C ARG A 247 13.26 -28.73 14.66
N ALA A 248 13.21 -27.50 15.15
CA ALA A 248 13.41 -26.29 14.36
C ALA A 248 14.86 -26.17 13.83
N PHE A 249 15.86 -26.49 14.65
CA PHE A 249 17.25 -26.56 14.21
C PHE A 249 17.43 -27.58 13.07
N TRP A 250 16.91 -28.80 13.25
CA TRP A 250 17.02 -29.86 12.25
C TRP A 250 16.27 -29.55 10.94
N SER A 251 15.06 -28.98 11.02
CA SER A 251 14.30 -28.59 9.83
C SER A 251 14.97 -27.46 9.04
N THR A 252 15.59 -26.50 9.74
CA THR A 252 16.42 -25.45 9.11
C THR A 252 17.62 -26.06 8.38
N VAL A 253 18.37 -26.96 9.03
CA VAL A 253 19.54 -27.64 8.44
C VAL A 253 19.17 -28.53 7.26
N THR A 254 17.95 -29.09 7.23
CA THR A 254 17.45 -29.93 6.13
C THR A 254 16.66 -29.16 5.05
N GLY A 255 16.66 -27.82 5.10
CA GLY A 255 15.99 -26.97 4.09
C GLY A 255 14.46 -27.09 4.06
N ARG A 256 13.84 -27.63 5.12
CA ARG A 256 12.39 -27.83 5.21
C ARG A 256 11.71 -26.60 5.84
N GLN A 257 10.75 -26.04 5.10
CA GLN A 257 9.92 -24.89 5.50
C GLN A 257 9.32 -25.10 6.90
N LEU A 258 9.54 -24.14 7.81
CA LEU A 258 9.12 -24.24 9.21
C LEU A 258 7.88 -23.41 9.53
N GLN A 259 6.97 -23.99 10.30
CA GLN A 259 6.07 -23.26 11.20
C GLN A 259 6.49 -23.50 12.66
N GLY A 260 6.15 -22.56 13.55
CA GLY A 260 5.92 -22.80 14.99
C GLY A 260 7.06 -23.44 15.79
N GLY A 261 7.98 -22.63 16.31
CA GLY A 261 9.05 -23.07 17.21
C GLY A 261 9.16 -22.30 18.52
N SER A 262 8.14 -21.53 18.91
CA SER A 262 8.14 -20.72 20.15
C SER A 262 6.98 -21.13 21.05
N THR A 263 7.24 -21.21 22.35
CA THR A 263 6.29 -21.66 23.39
C THR A 263 5.27 -20.60 23.78
N ILE A 264 4.17 -21.00 24.43
CA ILE A 264 3.23 -20.06 25.06
C ILE A 264 3.97 -19.10 26.01
N THR A 265 4.87 -19.58 26.88
CA THR A 265 5.68 -18.73 27.78
C THR A 265 6.56 -17.73 27.01
N GLN A 266 7.22 -18.13 25.91
CA GLN A 266 8.00 -17.20 25.08
C GLN A 266 7.13 -16.13 24.40
N GLN A 267 5.96 -16.53 23.89
CA GLN A 267 5.04 -15.59 23.24
C GLN A 267 4.38 -14.66 24.26
N MET A 268 4.05 -15.13 25.46
CA MET A 268 3.62 -14.31 26.59
C MET A 268 4.72 -13.31 26.97
N VAL A 269 5.96 -13.76 27.17
CA VAL A 269 7.09 -12.89 27.56
C VAL A 269 7.33 -11.77 26.54
N ARG A 270 7.34 -12.12 25.24
CA ARG A 270 7.43 -11.17 24.12
C ARG A 270 6.32 -10.10 24.14
N ASN A 271 5.15 -10.46 24.68
CA ASN A 271 3.93 -9.66 24.63
C ASN A 271 3.61 -8.90 25.95
N TYR A 272 4.25 -9.27 27.07
CA TYR A 272 3.94 -8.82 28.43
C TYR A 272 5.09 -8.04 29.12
N TYR A 273 6.35 -8.28 28.72
CA TYR A 273 7.51 -7.58 29.29
C TYR A 273 8.10 -6.56 28.30
N GLY A 274 8.30 -5.33 28.77
CA GLY A 274 9.03 -4.31 28.03
C GLY A 274 10.52 -4.65 27.88
N GLY A 275 11.26 -3.98 26.99
CA GLY A 275 12.74 -4.05 26.97
C GLY A 275 13.39 -5.34 26.43
N ILE A 276 12.62 -6.36 26.03
CA ILE A 276 13.13 -7.56 25.33
C ILE A 276 13.91 -7.18 24.06
N GLY A 277 13.49 -6.13 23.37
CA GLY A 277 14.21 -5.46 22.26
C GLY A 277 13.31 -5.21 21.04
N LYS A 278 13.48 -4.07 20.38
CA LYS A 278 12.59 -3.58 19.30
C LYS A 278 12.96 -4.04 17.88
N GLU A 279 13.89 -4.99 17.75
CA GLU A 279 14.49 -5.38 16.46
C GLU A 279 14.54 -6.90 16.31
N ARG A 280 14.40 -7.40 15.07
CA ARG A 280 14.50 -8.84 14.74
C ARG A 280 15.95 -9.35 14.77
N SER A 281 16.61 -9.25 15.92
CA SER A 281 17.98 -9.71 16.16
C SER A 281 18.04 -11.02 16.95
N VAL A 282 19.16 -11.74 16.81
CA VAL A 282 19.47 -12.93 17.63
C VAL A 282 19.48 -12.58 19.12
N THR A 283 20.02 -11.41 19.48
CA THR A 283 20.05 -10.87 20.85
C THR A 283 18.65 -10.70 21.44
N ARG A 284 17.66 -10.25 20.66
CA ARG A 284 16.27 -10.17 21.11
C ARG A 284 15.69 -11.56 21.40
N LYS A 285 15.88 -12.54 20.51
CA LYS A 285 15.38 -13.92 20.74
C LYS A 285 16.11 -14.61 21.90
N LEU A 286 17.39 -14.30 22.15
CA LEU A 286 18.13 -14.79 23.31
C LEU A 286 17.57 -14.22 24.63
N LYS A 287 17.26 -12.92 24.68
CA LYS A 287 16.53 -12.31 25.81
C LYS A 287 15.15 -12.91 26.01
N GLU A 288 14.39 -13.10 24.93
CA GLU A 288 13.06 -13.75 24.94
C GLU A 288 13.14 -15.17 25.54
N VAL A 289 14.15 -15.95 25.16
CA VAL A 289 14.47 -17.27 25.76
C VAL A 289 14.79 -17.13 27.25
N MET A 290 15.72 -16.26 27.63
CA MET A 290 16.19 -16.14 29.02
C MET A 290 15.10 -15.65 29.98
N VAL A 291 14.28 -14.69 29.56
CA VAL A 291 13.15 -14.21 30.38
C VAL A 291 12.03 -15.26 30.42
N ALA A 292 11.77 -16.01 29.34
CA ALA A 292 10.82 -17.13 29.39
C ALA A 292 11.26 -18.23 30.37
N LEU A 293 12.55 -18.58 30.41
CA LEU A 293 13.11 -19.53 31.39
C LEU A 293 12.91 -19.03 32.85
N LYS A 294 13.12 -17.73 33.11
CA LYS A 294 12.93 -17.15 34.46
C LYS A 294 11.45 -17.08 34.87
N VAL A 295 10.58 -16.64 33.96
CA VAL A 295 9.14 -16.54 34.23
C VAL A 295 8.54 -17.90 34.53
N ASP A 296 8.93 -18.95 33.81
CA ASP A 296 8.48 -20.33 34.07
C ASP A 296 9.06 -20.94 35.38
N GLN A 297 10.09 -20.31 35.96
CA GLN A 297 10.65 -20.64 37.27
C GLN A 297 10.02 -19.81 38.42
N GLU A 298 9.52 -18.60 38.13
CA GLU A 298 8.98 -17.65 39.10
C GLU A 298 7.43 -17.62 39.16
N LYS A 299 6.75 -18.27 38.20
CA LYS A 299 5.28 -18.19 38.02
C LYS A 299 4.66 -19.54 37.68
N GLU A 300 3.48 -19.77 38.23
CA GLU A 300 2.67 -20.95 37.91
C GLU A 300 2.23 -20.97 36.44
N LYS A 301 2.13 -22.19 35.88
CA LYS A 301 1.73 -22.41 34.48
C LYS A 301 0.38 -21.80 34.16
N ASP A 302 -0.58 -21.88 35.08
CA ASP A 302 -1.91 -21.32 34.91
C ASP A 302 -1.88 -19.78 34.86
N TRP A 303 -1.05 -19.12 35.66
CA TRP A 303 -0.83 -17.67 35.55
C TRP A 303 -0.22 -17.30 34.20
N ILE A 304 0.77 -18.06 33.71
CA ILE A 304 1.39 -17.83 32.40
C ILE A 304 0.35 -17.99 31.27
N LEU A 305 -0.52 -19.00 31.36
CA LEU A 305 -1.60 -19.24 30.39
C LEU A 305 -2.67 -18.15 30.45
N GLU A 306 -3.06 -17.70 31.64
CA GLU A 306 -4.00 -16.59 31.86
C GLU A 306 -3.47 -15.29 31.26
N GLN A 307 -2.24 -14.91 31.59
CA GLN A 307 -1.62 -13.70 31.06
C GLN A 307 -1.40 -13.81 29.54
N TYR A 308 -1.14 -15.00 29.00
CA TYR A 308 -1.12 -15.22 27.56
C TYR A 308 -2.50 -15.01 26.92
N LEU A 309 -3.53 -15.71 27.43
CA LEU A 309 -4.91 -15.66 26.92
C LEU A 309 -5.55 -14.27 27.05
N ASN A 310 -5.15 -13.47 28.04
CA ASN A 310 -5.58 -12.07 28.19
C ASN A 310 -4.76 -11.06 27.36
N THR A 311 -3.56 -11.42 26.88
CA THR A 311 -2.71 -10.49 26.11
C THR A 311 -2.63 -10.75 24.61
N ILE A 312 -2.69 -12.01 24.17
CA ILE A 312 -2.50 -12.39 22.76
C ILE A 312 -3.55 -11.73 21.84
N TYR A 313 -3.17 -11.55 20.58
CA TYR A 313 -4.05 -11.00 19.54
C TYR A 313 -4.75 -12.14 18.81
N PHE A 314 -6.08 -12.10 18.77
CA PHE A 314 -6.87 -13.14 18.12
C PHE A 314 -7.31 -12.75 16.69
N GLY A 315 -7.26 -11.47 16.35
CA GLY A 315 -7.79 -10.89 15.11
C GLY A 315 -8.84 -9.83 15.43
N ARG A 316 -9.46 -9.18 14.43
CA ARG A 316 -10.61 -8.25 14.63
C ARG A 316 -10.42 -7.09 15.64
N ASN A 317 -9.18 -6.68 15.95
CA ASN A 317 -8.81 -5.83 17.10
C ASN A 317 -9.04 -6.43 18.51
N ALA A 318 -9.39 -7.72 18.62
CA ALA A 318 -9.57 -8.44 19.86
C ALA A 318 -8.24 -8.81 20.53
N TYR A 319 -7.94 -8.13 21.63
CA TYR A 319 -6.79 -8.39 22.50
C TYR A 319 -7.27 -9.01 23.81
N GLY A 320 -6.94 -10.28 24.02
CA GLY A 320 -7.49 -11.08 25.10
C GLY A 320 -8.73 -11.89 24.67
N VAL A 321 -8.88 -13.09 25.24
CA VAL A 321 -9.87 -14.10 24.80
C VAL A 321 -11.32 -13.66 25.03
N GLN A 322 -11.58 -12.82 26.05
CA GLN A 322 -12.89 -12.18 26.26
C GLN A 322 -13.25 -11.22 25.13
N ALA A 323 -12.29 -10.42 24.66
CA ALA A 323 -12.49 -9.58 23.48
C ALA A 323 -12.67 -10.42 22.21
N ALA A 324 -12.03 -11.59 22.12
CA ALA A 324 -12.20 -12.51 21.00
C ALA A 324 -13.59 -13.16 20.99
N ALA A 325 -14.10 -13.61 22.14
CA ALA A 325 -15.43 -14.19 22.27
C ALA A 325 -16.52 -13.23 21.79
N ARG A 326 -16.42 -11.93 22.15
CA ARG A 326 -17.32 -10.89 21.64
C ARG A 326 -17.08 -10.62 20.15
N ALA A 327 -15.83 -10.35 19.75
CA ALA A 327 -15.53 -9.96 18.37
C ALA A 327 -15.79 -11.06 17.33
N TYR A 328 -15.75 -12.34 17.71
CA TYR A 328 -16.01 -13.48 16.81
C TYR A 328 -17.44 -14.02 16.92
N TYR A 329 -18.09 -13.98 18.08
CA TYR A 329 -19.36 -14.68 18.31
C TYR A 329 -20.42 -13.90 19.11
N ASP A 330 -20.16 -12.63 19.47
CA ASP A 330 -20.96 -11.82 20.39
C ASP A 330 -21.27 -12.52 21.74
N LYS A 331 -20.25 -13.19 22.29
CA LYS A 331 -20.34 -13.97 23.53
C LYS A 331 -19.39 -13.48 24.62
N ASP A 332 -19.77 -13.70 25.87
CA ASP A 332 -18.81 -13.79 26.98
C ASP A 332 -17.98 -15.08 26.83
N VAL A 333 -16.70 -15.05 27.20
CA VAL A 333 -15.78 -16.19 27.06
C VAL A 333 -16.32 -17.49 27.66
N SER A 334 -17.04 -17.40 28.78
CA SER A 334 -17.64 -18.55 29.48
C SER A 334 -18.70 -19.30 28.65
N LYS A 335 -19.17 -18.71 27.54
CA LYS A 335 -20.20 -19.26 26.64
C LYS A 335 -19.63 -19.79 25.31
N LEU A 336 -18.31 -19.84 25.14
CA LEU A 336 -17.68 -20.43 23.97
C LEU A 336 -17.84 -21.96 23.96
N THR A 337 -18.30 -22.51 22.83
CA THR A 337 -18.27 -23.95 22.59
C THR A 337 -16.86 -24.42 22.21
N ALA A 338 -16.61 -25.74 22.29
CA ALA A 338 -15.31 -26.32 21.90
C ALA A 338 -14.91 -26.01 20.45
N ALA A 339 -15.88 -26.03 19.52
CA ALA A 339 -15.67 -25.64 18.13
C ALA A 339 -15.20 -24.19 18.01
N GLU A 340 -15.91 -23.26 18.67
CA GLU A 340 -15.63 -21.82 18.66
C GLU A 340 -14.28 -21.47 19.29
N GLY A 341 -13.97 -22.09 20.44
CA GLY A 341 -12.65 -21.99 21.08
C GLY A 341 -11.53 -22.50 20.17
N ALA A 342 -11.76 -23.58 19.42
CA ALA A 342 -10.80 -24.09 18.44
C ALA A 342 -10.59 -23.16 17.23
N TYR A 343 -11.58 -22.35 16.83
CA TYR A 343 -11.37 -21.37 15.75
C TYR A 343 -10.66 -20.10 16.25
N ILE A 344 -11.01 -19.64 17.45
CA ILE A 344 -10.26 -18.58 18.15
C ILE A 344 -8.78 -18.99 18.32
N ALA A 345 -8.51 -20.24 18.70
CA ALA A 345 -7.15 -20.79 18.75
C ALA A 345 -6.49 -20.89 17.36
N ALA A 346 -7.22 -21.31 16.32
CA ALA A 346 -6.71 -21.41 14.96
C ALA A 346 -6.26 -20.06 14.38
N ALA A 347 -6.89 -18.96 14.80
CA ALA A 347 -6.57 -17.61 14.34
C ALA A 347 -5.22 -17.07 14.85
N ILE A 348 -4.76 -17.49 16.05
CA ILE A 348 -3.56 -16.95 16.73
C ILE A 348 -2.32 -16.87 15.84
N GLN A 349 -2.09 -17.87 14.97
CA GLN A 349 -0.91 -17.91 14.11
C GLN A 349 -0.92 -16.83 13.00
N GLN A 350 -2.11 -16.45 12.51
CA GLN A 350 -2.27 -15.41 11.48
C GLN A 350 -3.54 -14.55 11.77
N PRO A 351 -3.54 -13.76 12.86
CA PRO A 351 -4.76 -13.19 13.43
C PRO A 351 -5.56 -12.31 12.46
N SER A 352 -4.87 -11.49 11.67
CA SER A 352 -5.49 -10.59 10.70
C SER A 352 -5.88 -11.28 9.38
N TYR A 353 -5.37 -12.49 9.09
CA TYR A 353 -5.75 -13.26 7.90
C TYR A 353 -6.96 -14.17 8.17
N PHE A 354 -7.02 -14.78 9.35
CA PHE A 354 -8.18 -15.56 9.80
C PHE A 354 -9.19 -14.71 10.60
N ALA A 355 -9.16 -13.38 10.44
CA ALA A 355 -10.14 -12.48 11.06
C ALA A 355 -11.52 -12.57 10.40
N ASP A 356 -11.59 -12.59 9.07
CA ASP A 356 -12.83 -12.69 8.33
C ASP A 356 -12.72 -13.82 7.30
N PRO A 357 -13.27 -15.02 7.57
CA PRO A 357 -13.13 -16.19 6.71
C PRO A 357 -14.11 -16.11 5.54
N THR A 358 -13.88 -15.16 4.63
CA THR A 358 -14.68 -14.92 3.42
C THR A 358 -13.85 -15.13 2.15
N GLY A 359 -14.53 -15.35 1.02
CA GLY A 359 -13.88 -15.58 -0.28
C GLY A 359 -12.83 -16.69 -0.24
N SER A 360 -11.62 -16.39 -0.72
CA SER A 360 -10.48 -17.32 -0.74
C SER A 360 -9.87 -17.65 0.62
N ALA A 361 -10.14 -16.86 1.67
CA ALA A 361 -9.66 -17.15 3.02
C ALA A 361 -10.47 -18.27 3.71
N ARG A 362 -11.74 -18.48 3.33
CA ARG A 362 -12.64 -19.43 4.00
C ARG A 362 -12.13 -20.88 4.03
N PRO A 363 -11.71 -21.51 2.91
CA PRO A 363 -11.27 -22.91 2.95
C PRO A 363 -9.99 -23.10 3.80
N LEU A 364 -9.12 -22.10 3.81
CA LEU A 364 -7.88 -22.10 4.59
C LEU A 364 -8.15 -21.91 6.09
N ALA A 365 -9.12 -21.07 6.45
CA ALA A 365 -9.59 -20.92 7.83
C ALA A 365 -10.18 -22.22 8.37
N GLU A 366 -11.02 -22.92 7.58
CA GLU A 366 -11.57 -24.23 7.98
C GLU A 366 -10.48 -25.31 8.06
N GLN A 367 -9.53 -25.35 7.11
CA GLN A 367 -8.40 -26.28 7.17
C GLN A 367 -7.56 -26.06 8.44
N ARG A 368 -7.29 -24.79 8.82
CA ARG A 368 -6.54 -24.46 10.04
C ARG A 368 -7.33 -24.85 11.30
N TRP A 369 -8.64 -24.62 11.32
CA TRP A 369 -9.53 -25.04 12.40
C TRP A 369 -9.55 -26.56 12.60
N ARG A 370 -9.70 -27.34 11.52
CA ARG A 370 -9.63 -28.81 11.57
C ARG A 370 -8.26 -29.30 12.05
N ALA A 371 -7.17 -28.59 11.74
CA ALA A 371 -5.85 -28.91 12.27
C ALA A 371 -5.74 -28.70 13.80
N VAL A 372 -6.43 -27.70 14.36
CA VAL A 372 -6.51 -27.52 15.83
C VAL A 372 -7.30 -28.66 16.47
N LEU A 373 -8.47 -29.03 15.91
CA LEU A 373 -9.25 -30.17 16.41
C LEU A 373 -8.43 -31.48 16.38
N ASN A 374 -7.71 -31.75 15.30
CA ASN A 374 -6.84 -32.92 15.19
C ASN A 374 -5.69 -32.90 16.22
N ASN A 375 -5.17 -31.72 16.57
CA ASN A 375 -4.20 -31.60 17.67
C ASN A 375 -4.85 -31.89 19.02
N MET A 376 -6.08 -31.41 19.28
CA MET A 376 -6.81 -31.71 20.51
C MET A 376 -7.09 -33.22 20.67
N VAL A 377 -7.42 -33.91 19.57
CA VAL A 377 -7.59 -35.38 19.57
C VAL A 377 -6.26 -36.09 19.84
N ARG A 378 -5.15 -35.64 19.23
CA ARG A 378 -3.80 -36.18 19.48
C ARG A 378 -3.39 -36.03 20.94
N ASP A 379 -3.68 -34.88 21.55
CA ASP A 379 -3.27 -34.53 22.91
C ASP A 379 -4.28 -35.03 23.97
N GLY A 380 -5.34 -35.75 23.56
CA GLY A 380 -6.31 -36.39 24.46
C GLY A 380 -7.43 -35.48 24.96
N TYR A 381 -7.47 -34.22 24.53
CA TYR A 381 -8.47 -33.22 24.96
C TYR A 381 -9.83 -33.32 24.24
N LEU A 382 -9.95 -34.16 23.21
CA LEU A 382 -11.16 -34.25 22.40
C LEU A 382 -11.35 -35.67 21.82
N GLY A 383 -12.59 -36.16 21.76
CA GLY A 383 -12.90 -37.45 21.15
C GLY A 383 -12.79 -37.39 19.62
N SER A 384 -12.19 -38.40 18.98
CA SER A 384 -12.04 -38.45 17.51
C SER A 384 -13.39 -38.36 16.76
N ALA A 385 -14.42 -39.09 17.24
CA ALA A 385 -15.77 -39.03 16.68
C ALA A 385 -16.47 -37.68 16.95
N GLU A 386 -16.14 -37.02 18.05
CA GLU A 386 -16.66 -35.69 18.39
C GLU A 386 -16.06 -34.63 17.46
N ALA A 387 -14.73 -34.61 17.35
CA ALA A 387 -13.99 -33.74 16.43
C ALA A 387 -14.46 -33.90 14.96
N ALA A 388 -14.75 -35.12 14.54
CA ALA A 388 -15.26 -35.41 13.19
C ALA A 388 -16.69 -34.91 12.97
N SER A 389 -17.52 -34.79 14.01
CA SER A 389 -18.91 -34.31 13.91
C SER A 389 -19.06 -32.79 14.03
N MET A 390 -18.04 -32.09 14.53
CA MET A 390 -18.06 -30.63 14.62
C MET A 390 -18.17 -29.97 13.24
N LYS A 391 -18.99 -28.92 13.16
CA LYS A 391 -19.12 -28.02 11.99
C LYS A 391 -18.30 -26.76 12.22
N PHE A 392 -17.75 -26.18 11.15
CA PHE A 392 -16.97 -24.94 11.24
C PHE A 392 -17.83 -23.81 11.82
N PRO A 393 -17.43 -23.19 12.95
CA PRO A 393 -18.21 -22.15 13.60
C PRO A 393 -17.97 -20.81 12.90
N GLU A 394 -18.88 -20.45 11.99
CA GLU A 394 -18.82 -19.16 11.30
C GLU A 394 -18.83 -18.01 12.33
N PRO A 395 -17.85 -17.10 12.31
CA PRO A 395 -17.90 -15.94 13.16
C PRO A 395 -18.97 -14.96 12.66
N VAL A 396 -19.54 -14.16 13.57
CA VAL A 396 -20.45 -13.06 13.20
C VAL A 396 -19.77 -12.10 12.23
N LYS A 397 -20.54 -11.26 11.52
CA LYS A 397 -19.94 -10.17 10.74
C LYS A 397 -19.18 -9.23 11.69
N GLN A 398 -17.93 -8.88 11.37
CA GLN A 398 -17.17 -7.99 12.24
C GLN A 398 -17.82 -6.59 12.31
N GLU A 399 -18.20 -6.17 13.52
CA GLU A 399 -18.52 -4.77 13.84
C GLU A 399 -17.23 -3.93 13.72
N ILE A 400 -17.13 -3.10 12.69
CA ILE A 400 -15.99 -2.19 12.50
C ILE A 400 -16.39 -0.80 13.00
N THR A 401 -15.76 -0.36 14.09
CA THR A 401 -16.09 0.87 14.80
C THR A 401 -16.12 2.12 13.91
N ASP A 402 -17.06 3.04 14.17
CA ASP A 402 -17.19 4.35 13.47
C ASP A 402 -15.89 5.17 13.44
N VAL A 403 -14.96 4.92 14.38
CA VAL A 403 -13.61 5.50 14.42
C VAL A 403 -12.85 5.32 13.10
N LEU A 404 -13.10 4.24 12.36
CA LEU A 404 -12.47 3.91 11.08
C LEU A 404 -13.32 4.29 9.84
N LYS A 405 -14.44 5.00 10.01
CA LYS A 405 -15.36 5.35 8.94
C LYS A 405 -14.76 6.33 7.91
N GLY A 406 -15.20 6.22 6.66
CA GLY A 406 -14.73 7.07 5.56
C GLY A 406 -13.23 6.93 5.31
N GLN A 407 -12.52 8.06 5.21
CA GLN A 407 -11.08 8.08 4.92
C GLN A 407 -10.18 7.71 6.13
N LYS A 408 -10.71 7.75 7.36
CA LYS A 408 -9.94 7.46 8.59
C LYS A 408 -9.41 6.05 8.61
N GLY A 409 -10.23 5.07 8.22
CA GLY A 409 -9.84 3.68 8.14
C GLY A 409 -8.69 3.44 7.16
N TYR A 410 -8.71 4.07 5.98
CA TYR A 410 -7.57 3.98 5.05
C TYR A 410 -6.29 4.59 5.65
N MET A 411 -6.36 5.79 6.24
CA MET A 411 -5.19 6.45 6.84
C MET A 411 -4.52 5.56 7.91
N VAL A 412 -5.33 4.95 8.79
CA VAL A 412 -4.85 4.01 9.80
C VAL A 412 -4.29 2.74 9.14
N ASN A 413 -5.01 2.14 8.19
CA ASN A 413 -4.63 0.86 7.59
C ASN A 413 -3.29 0.97 6.82
N VAL A 414 -3.10 2.02 6.02
CA VAL A 414 -1.85 2.23 5.27
C VAL A 414 -0.69 2.53 6.23
N ALA A 415 -0.91 3.30 7.29
CA ALA A 415 0.11 3.54 8.32
C ALA A 415 0.49 2.26 9.09
N LYS A 416 -0.47 1.39 9.43
CA LYS A 416 -0.19 0.07 10.02
C LYS A 416 0.60 -0.82 9.05
N LYS A 417 0.22 -0.85 7.77
CA LYS A 417 0.90 -1.62 6.72
C LYS A 417 2.37 -1.21 6.58
N GLU A 418 2.68 0.09 6.47
CA GLU A 418 4.07 0.56 6.40
C GLU A 418 4.89 0.20 7.66
N LEU A 419 4.29 0.34 8.85
CA LEU A 419 4.97 0.00 10.11
C LEU A 419 5.42 -1.47 10.14
N VAL A 420 4.57 -2.38 9.66
CA VAL A 420 4.88 -3.81 9.59
C VAL A 420 5.87 -4.12 8.46
N GLU A 421 5.56 -3.71 7.23
CA GLU A 421 6.30 -4.13 6.03
C GLU A 421 7.64 -3.42 5.85
N ARG A 422 7.73 -2.12 6.21
CA ARG A 422 8.90 -1.27 5.93
C ARG A 422 9.63 -0.76 7.18
N ARG A 423 8.97 -0.64 8.34
CA ARG A 423 9.61 -0.09 9.57
C ARG A 423 9.99 -1.14 10.63
N GLY A 424 9.58 -2.39 10.43
CA GLY A 424 10.02 -3.55 11.22
C GLY A 424 9.23 -3.84 12.49
N TYR A 425 8.09 -3.18 12.71
CA TYR A 425 7.21 -3.45 13.85
C TYR A 425 6.37 -4.71 13.60
N SER A 426 5.89 -5.35 14.68
CA SER A 426 4.79 -6.32 14.62
C SER A 426 3.42 -5.65 14.83
N GLU A 427 2.34 -6.28 14.33
CA GLU A 427 0.96 -5.85 14.63
C GLU A 427 0.72 -5.77 16.16
N ASP A 428 1.31 -6.71 16.90
CA ASP A 428 1.31 -6.79 18.36
C ASP A 428 1.96 -5.57 19.04
N GLU A 429 3.15 -5.15 18.58
CA GLU A 429 3.81 -3.93 19.09
C GLU A 429 3.01 -2.67 18.75
N ILE A 430 2.49 -2.59 17.52
CA ILE A 430 1.69 -1.45 17.06
C ILE A 430 0.47 -1.25 17.95
N ASN A 431 -0.30 -2.33 18.17
CA ASN A 431 -1.62 -2.25 18.78
C ASN A 431 -1.61 -2.24 20.32
N ARG A 432 -0.51 -2.65 20.99
CA ARG A 432 -0.44 -2.68 22.47
C ARG A 432 0.39 -1.58 23.13
N SER A 433 1.37 -1.01 22.42
CA SER A 433 2.44 -0.22 23.06
C SER A 433 2.11 1.27 23.28
N GLY A 434 0.81 1.63 23.28
CA GLY A 434 0.34 3.02 23.43
C GLY A 434 0.86 4.01 22.39
N LEU A 435 1.35 3.52 21.24
CA LEU A 435 2.17 4.30 20.32
C LEU A 435 1.47 5.57 19.85
N LYS A 436 2.17 6.70 19.97
CA LYS A 436 1.81 7.97 19.33
C LYS A 436 2.39 7.95 17.92
N ILE A 437 1.56 7.67 16.92
CA ILE A 437 1.97 7.46 15.53
C ILE A 437 1.66 8.73 14.72
N THR A 438 2.69 9.53 14.46
CA THR A 438 2.60 10.71 13.58
C THR A 438 2.69 10.28 12.12
N THR A 439 1.65 10.51 11.35
CA THR A 439 1.64 10.31 9.89
C THR A 439 2.26 11.50 9.15
N THR A 440 2.37 11.39 7.82
CA THR A 440 2.77 12.49 6.93
C THR A 440 1.60 13.33 6.43
N PHE A 441 0.36 12.87 6.64
CA PHE A 441 -0.85 13.48 6.08
C PHE A 441 -1.11 14.89 6.67
N ASP A 442 -1.27 15.92 5.83
CA ASP A 442 -1.85 17.21 6.25
C ASP A 442 -3.38 17.08 6.24
N LYS A 443 -4.04 17.40 7.35
CA LYS A 443 -5.51 17.29 7.45
C LYS A 443 -6.23 18.14 6.40
N ARG A 444 -5.76 19.36 6.14
CA ARG A 444 -6.40 20.30 5.21
C ARG A 444 -6.30 19.76 3.77
N LEU A 445 -5.16 19.16 3.42
CA LEU A 445 -4.98 18.50 2.12
C LEU A 445 -5.77 17.19 2.01
N MET A 446 -5.88 16.38 3.07
CA MET A 446 -6.77 15.20 3.08
C MET A 446 -8.24 15.60 2.87
N ASP A 447 -8.70 16.68 3.53
CA ASP A 447 -10.05 17.20 3.35
C ASP A 447 -10.26 17.77 1.94
N ALA A 448 -9.26 18.46 1.37
CA ALA A 448 -9.26 18.95 -0.01
C ALA A 448 -9.31 17.83 -1.04
N MET A 449 -8.50 16.78 -0.88
CA MET A 449 -8.49 15.60 -1.76
C MET A 449 -9.82 14.84 -1.72
N LYS A 450 -10.51 14.83 -0.56
CA LYS A 450 -11.88 14.33 -0.49
C LYS A 450 -12.85 15.23 -1.26
N ARG A 451 -12.79 16.57 -1.08
CA ARG A 451 -13.65 17.52 -1.79
C ARG A 451 -13.49 17.44 -3.31
N SER A 452 -12.26 17.46 -3.83
CA SER A 452 -12.00 17.46 -5.27
C SER A 452 -12.58 16.24 -5.97
N VAL A 453 -12.43 15.05 -5.39
CA VAL A 453 -13.08 13.82 -5.88
C VAL A 453 -14.61 13.95 -5.80
N SER A 454 -15.15 14.38 -4.66
CA SER A 454 -16.60 14.50 -4.46
C SER A 454 -17.29 15.55 -5.33
N GLN A 455 -16.59 16.63 -5.72
CA GLN A 455 -17.13 17.74 -6.52
C GLN A 455 -17.08 17.49 -8.03
N ASN A 456 -16.14 16.66 -8.50
CA ASN A 456 -15.98 16.36 -9.93
C ASN A 456 -16.58 14.99 -10.33
N THR A 457 -16.78 14.06 -9.39
CA THR A 457 -17.38 12.74 -9.67
C THR A 457 -18.87 12.90 -10.04
N PRO A 458 -19.30 12.50 -11.26
CA PRO A 458 -20.69 12.63 -11.68
C PRO A 458 -21.65 11.75 -10.89
N ASP A 459 -22.87 12.25 -10.71
CA ASP A 459 -24.00 11.46 -10.22
C ASP A 459 -24.29 10.25 -11.12
N GLY A 460 -24.85 9.20 -10.52
CA GLY A 460 -25.14 7.94 -11.21
C GLY A 460 -23.91 7.06 -11.53
N MET A 461 -22.68 7.51 -11.23
CA MET A 461 -21.47 6.69 -11.43
C MET A 461 -21.59 5.32 -10.75
N SER A 462 -21.28 4.26 -11.50
CA SER A 462 -21.36 2.88 -11.00
C SER A 462 -20.47 2.65 -9.78
N LYS A 463 -21.00 2.04 -8.71
CA LYS A 463 -20.25 1.66 -7.50
C LYS A 463 -19.08 0.68 -7.77
N LYS A 464 -19.01 0.08 -8.96
CA LYS A 464 -17.87 -0.73 -9.42
C LYS A 464 -16.67 0.09 -9.91
N ILE A 465 -16.89 1.37 -10.21
CA ILE A 465 -15.81 2.32 -10.48
C ILE A 465 -15.18 2.69 -9.15
N ARG A 466 -13.86 2.73 -9.17
CA ARG A 466 -12.97 3.04 -8.07
C ARG A 466 -12.17 4.28 -8.42
N THR A 467 -12.05 5.21 -7.49
CA THR A 467 -11.21 6.39 -7.62
C THR A 467 -10.10 6.31 -6.59
N GLY A 468 -8.84 6.33 -7.05
CA GLY A 468 -7.67 6.45 -6.20
C GLY A 468 -6.94 7.75 -6.53
N ALA A 469 -6.65 8.57 -5.53
CA ALA A 469 -5.81 9.75 -5.70
C ALA A 469 -4.72 9.79 -4.63
N VAL A 470 -3.52 10.27 -4.96
CA VAL A 470 -2.36 10.37 -4.05
C VAL A 470 -1.53 11.60 -4.40
N SER A 471 -1.13 12.36 -3.38
CA SER A 471 -0.28 13.55 -3.49
C SER A 471 0.97 13.39 -2.63
N VAL A 472 2.14 13.69 -3.21
CA VAL A 472 3.48 13.44 -2.65
C VAL A 472 4.32 14.72 -2.73
N ASP A 473 5.06 15.00 -1.64
CA ASP A 473 6.14 15.99 -1.58
C ASP A 473 7.41 15.43 -2.29
N PRO A 474 7.84 16.01 -3.43
CA PRO A 474 9.01 15.54 -4.17
C PRO A 474 10.32 15.65 -3.38
N SER A 475 10.42 16.65 -2.49
CA SER A 475 11.65 16.95 -1.73
C SER A 475 11.91 15.95 -0.60
N THR A 476 10.87 15.25 -0.11
CA THR A 476 10.99 14.28 1.00
C THR A 476 10.43 12.89 0.74
N GLY A 477 9.54 12.69 -0.23
CA GLY A 477 8.78 11.44 -0.42
C GLY A 477 7.57 11.28 0.50
N GLN A 478 7.24 12.29 1.31
CA GLN A 478 6.06 12.24 2.19
C GLN A 478 4.76 12.28 1.39
N VAL A 479 3.84 11.34 1.63
CA VAL A 479 2.47 11.41 1.12
C VAL A 479 1.71 12.47 1.92
N LEU A 480 1.37 13.59 1.28
CA LEU A 480 0.71 14.72 1.93
C LEU A 480 -0.81 14.51 2.06
N ALA A 481 -1.42 13.89 1.05
CA ALA A 481 -2.84 13.54 1.04
C ALA A 481 -3.14 12.40 0.06
N PHE A 482 -4.28 11.73 0.26
CA PHE A 482 -4.80 10.72 -0.66
C PHE A 482 -6.32 10.55 -0.51
N TYR A 483 -6.96 9.94 -1.50
CA TYR A 483 -8.35 9.47 -1.43
C TYR A 483 -8.37 7.97 -1.68
N GLY A 484 -8.78 7.19 -0.68
CA GLY A 484 -8.59 5.73 -0.69
C GLY A 484 -9.72 4.90 -1.31
N GLY A 485 -10.80 5.51 -1.78
CA GLY A 485 -12.08 4.86 -2.07
C GLY A 485 -13.24 5.57 -1.38
N ARG A 486 -14.49 5.14 -1.56
CA ARG A 486 -15.68 5.83 -1.01
C ARG A 486 -15.65 5.92 0.51
N GLY A 487 -15.33 4.79 1.16
CA GLY A 487 -15.14 4.71 2.60
C GLY A 487 -14.69 3.33 3.03
N TYR A 488 -13.76 3.26 3.98
CA TYR A 488 -13.11 2.01 4.39
C TYR A 488 -14.07 0.90 4.86
N LEU A 489 -15.28 1.24 5.33
CA LEU A 489 -16.29 0.27 5.78
C LEU A 489 -17.17 -0.28 4.64
N GLU A 490 -17.21 0.42 3.49
CA GLU A 490 -17.85 -0.04 2.25
C GLU A 490 -16.84 -0.77 1.34
N GLU A 491 -15.57 -0.40 1.47
CA GLU A 491 -14.53 -0.64 0.47
C GLU A 491 -13.17 -0.71 1.19
N ALA A 492 -12.85 -1.82 1.88
CA ALA A 492 -11.69 -1.90 2.79
C ALA A 492 -10.32 -1.84 2.08
N LEU A 493 -10.21 -2.41 0.87
CA LEU A 493 -9.00 -2.31 0.04
C LEU A 493 -8.83 -0.87 -0.44
N SER A 494 -7.68 -0.24 -0.22
CA SER A 494 -7.47 1.14 -0.68
C SER A 494 -7.20 1.20 -2.19
N SER A 495 -8.01 1.98 -2.91
CA SER A 495 -7.84 2.29 -4.34
C SER A 495 -6.53 3.03 -4.67
N SER A 496 -5.83 3.58 -3.67
CA SER A 496 -4.55 4.31 -3.84
C SER A 496 -3.29 3.51 -3.49
N PHE A 497 -3.42 2.49 -2.62
CA PHE A 497 -2.29 1.78 -1.99
C PHE A 497 -2.38 0.25 -2.01
N GLY A 498 -3.54 -0.30 -2.38
CA GLY A 498 -3.83 -1.73 -2.32
C GLY A 498 -4.36 -2.30 -3.61
N ASP A 499 -5.17 -1.54 -4.35
CA ASP A 499 -5.61 -1.89 -5.70
C ASP A 499 -4.72 -1.27 -6.78
N TRP A 500 -4.78 -1.81 -7.99
CA TRP A 500 -3.86 -1.56 -9.09
C TRP A 500 -4.58 -1.51 -10.44
N ALA A 501 -4.13 -0.62 -11.32
CA ALA A 501 -4.65 -0.50 -12.68
C ALA A 501 -3.51 -0.40 -13.69
N GLN A 502 -3.76 -0.82 -14.93
CA GLN A 502 -2.79 -0.69 -16.03
C GLN A 502 -2.46 0.80 -16.23
N ALA A 503 -1.18 1.15 -16.21
CA ALA A 503 -0.71 2.54 -16.25
C ALA A 503 -1.00 3.24 -17.58
N GLY A 504 -1.08 2.46 -18.66
CA GLY A 504 -1.35 2.94 -20.02
C GLY A 504 -0.37 4.03 -20.45
N SER A 505 -0.86 5.00 -21.22
CA SER A 505 -0.03 6.14 -21.66
C SER A 505 0.57 7.01 -20.53
N GLY A 506 0.24 6.76 -19.25
CA GLY A 506 0.92 7.35 -18.10
C GLY A 506 2.32 6.77 -17.84
N PHE A 507 2.68 5.64 -18.45
CA PHE A 507 4.02 5.02 -18.37
C PHE A 507 5.03 5.62 -19.36
N LYS A 508 4.55 6.29 -20.42
CA LYS A 508 5.36 6.89 -21.48
C LYS A 508 6.48 7.83 -21.00
N PRO A 509 6.32 8.64 -19.93
CA PRO A 509 7.42 9.44 -19.39
C PRO A 509 8.61 8.61 -18.89
N ILE A 510 8.40 7.36 -18.42
CA ILE A 510 9.49 6.45 -18.02
C ILE A 510 10.27 5.98 -19.26
N ALA A 511 9.57 5.71 -20.37
CA ALA A 511 10.20 5.40 -21.66
C ALA A 511 10.97 6.61 -22.23
N LEU A 512 10.42 7.82 -22.13
CA LEU A 512 11.09 9.07 -22.48
C LEU A 512 12.36 9.29 -21.65
N ALA A 513 12.27 9.12 -20.32
CA ALA A 513 13.41 9.19 -19.42
C ALA A 513 14.50 8.17 -19.78
N ALA A 514 14.12 6.94 -20.13
CA ALA A 514 15.05 5.91 -20.57
C ALA A 514 15.72 6.23 -21.92
N ALA A 515 15.04 6.94 -22.83
CA ALA A 515 15.60 7.41 -24.09
C ALA A 515 16.59 8.57 -23.88
N LEU A 516 16.24 9.57 -23.07
CA LEU A 516 17.13 10.69 -22.72
C LEU A 516 18.39 10.18 -21.98
N GLU A 517 18.25 9.18 -21.11
CA GLU A 517 19.39 8.50 -20.45
C GLU A 517 20.19 7.59 -21.41
N ASN A 518 19.63 7.22 -22.56
CA ASN A 518 20.30 6.49 -23.65
C ASN A 518 21.10 7.43 -24.58
N GLY A 519 20.88 8.74 -24.51
CA GLY A 519 21.50 9.74 -25.39
C GLY A 519 20.56 10.31 -26.45
N GLU A 520 19.28 9.93 -26.46
CA GLU A 520 18.29 10.62 -27.29
C GLU A 520 18.05 12.05 -26.80
N THR A 521 17.56 12.90 -27.71
CA THR A 521 17.22 14.29 -27.40
C THR A 521 15.73 14.52 -27.56
N LEU A 522 15.22 15.64 -27.05
CA LEU A 522 13.85 16.07 -27.36
C LEU A 522 13.60 16.26 -28.87
N GLY A 523 14.65 16.47 -29.66
CA GLY A 523 14.62 16.58 -31.11
C GLY A 523 14.63 15.24 -31.85
N SER A 524 14.97 14.12 -31.19
CA SER A 524 14.96 12.78 -31.80
C SER A 524 13.56 12.46 -32.35
N THR A 525 13.50 11.90 -33.57
CA THR A 525 12.23 11.72 -34.31
C THR A 525 11.91 10.25 -34.55
N TYR A 526 10.64 9.88 -34.35
CA TYR A 526 10.12 8.53 -34.56
C TYR A 526 8.85 8.57 -35.41
N ASP A 527 8.58 7.48 -36.15
CA ASP A 527 7.38 7.41 -36.98
C ASP A 527 6.11 7.27 -36.13
N GLY A 528 5.30 8.33 -36.13
CA GLY A 528 3.98 8.42 -35.54
C GLY A 528 2.84 8.10 -36.51
N SER A 529 3.12 7.50 -37.67
CA SER A 529 2.07 7.03 -38.60
C SER A 529 1.17 5.97 -37.96
N SER A 530 -0.07 5.81 -38.44
CA SER A 530 -1.05 4.88 -37.86
C SER A 530 -2.00 4.32 -38.93
N PRO A 531 -2.32 3.01 -38.92
CA PRO A 531 -1.76 1.96 -38.05
C PRO A 531 -0.32 1.57 -38.44
N GLN A 532 0.42 1.00 -37.49
CA GLN A 532 1.68 0.28 -37.74
C GLN A 532 1.57 -1.15 -37.18
N HIS A 533 2.34 -2.10 -37.73
CA HIS A 533 2.26 -3.52 -37.36
C HIS A 533 3.54 -3.98 -36.66
N PHE A 534 3.40 -4.50 -35.44
CA PHE A 534 4.52 -4.94 -34.60
C PHE A 534 4.26 -6.37 -34.11
N GLY A 535 5.12 -7.32 -34.49
CA GLY A 535 4.95 -8.74 -34.11
C GLY A 535 3.63 -9.36 -34.61
N GLY A 536 3.10 -8.88 -35.74
CA GLY A 536 1.78 -9.27 -36.27
C GLY A 536 0.60 -8.46 -35.72
N SER A 537 0.76 -7.73 -34.61
CA SER A 537 -0.31 -6.92 -34.00
C SER A 537 -0.37 -5.52 -34.60
N ALA A 538 -1.57 -5.09 -34.99
CA ALA A 538 -1.83 -3.73 -35.47
C ALA A 538 -1.96 -2.73 -34.31
N ILE A 539 -0.97 -1.85 -34.14
CA ILE A 539 -1.00 -0.76 -33.17
C ILE A 539 -1.52 0.51 -33.84
N LYS A 540 -2.50 1.15 -33.19
CA LYS A 540 -3.15 2.39 -33.63
C LYS A 540 -2.84 3.51 -32.66
N ASN A 541 -2.77 4.74 -33.17
CA ASN A 541 -2.85 5.94 -32.34
C ASN A 541 -4.29 6.20 -31.89
N ASP A 542 -4.47 7.06 -30.89
CA ASP A 542 -5.80 7.53 -30.49
C ASP A 542 -6.51 8.25 -31.64
N GLY A 543 -7.83 8.06 -31.74
CA GLY A 543 -8.64 8.45 -32.91
C GLY A 543 -8.17 7.85 -34.25
N GLY A 544 -7.23 6.90 -34.25
CA GLY A 544 -6.57 6.38 -35.46
C GLY A 544 -5.56 7.33 -36.12
N ARG A 545 -5.34 8.55 -35.57
CA ARG A 545 -4.64 9.66 -36.24
C ARG A 545 -3.20 9.30 -36.63
N SER A 546 -2.87 9.49 -37.91
CA SER A 546 -1.50 9.43 -38.41
C SER A 546 -0.78 10.77 -38.18
N PHE A 547 0.46 10.74 -37.69
CA PHE A 547 1.27 11.94 -37.43
C PHE A 547 2.52 12.07 -38.32
N GLY A 548 2.93 11.01 -39.02
CA GLY A 548 4.23 10.97 -39.71
C GLY A 548 5.41 11.01 -38.72
N MET A 549 6.60 11.38 -39.19
CA MET A 549 7.77 11.57 -38.32
C MET A 549 7.55 12.72 -37.33
N VAL A 550 7.62 12.41 -36.03
CA VAL A 550 7.42 13.38 -34.95
C VAL A 550 8.56 13.34 -33.94
N ASN A 551 8.93 14.51 -33.42
CA ASN A 551 9.91 14.63 -32.33
C ASN A 551 9.32 14.19 -30.97
N LEU A 552 10.17 13.91 -29.99
CA LEU A 552 9.73 13.42 -28.68
C LEU A 552 8.82 14.40 -27.92
N VAL A 553 8.95 15.71 -28.13
CA VAL A 553 8.00 16.71 -27.59
C VAL A 553 6.59 16.48 -28.14
N THR A 554 6.46 16.44 -29.46
CA THR A 554 5.18 16.23 -30.17
C THR A 554 4.57 14.87 -29.83
N ALA A 555 5.40 13.82 -29.78
CA ALA A 555 4.99 12.47 -29.43
C ALA A 555 4.46 12.37 -27.99
N THR A 556 5.09 13.08 -27.04
CA THR A 556 4.66 13.15 -25.64
C THR A 556 3.34 13.91 -25.50
N GLN A 557 3.28 15.14 -26.04
CA GLN A 557 2.12 16.05 -26.04
C GLN A 557 0.84 15.38 -26.55
N ASN A 558 0.94 14.77 -27.73
CA ASN A 558 -0.16 14.10 -28.42
C ASN A 558 -0.32 12.63 -27.99
N SER A 559 0.52 12.13 -27.08
CA SER A 559 0.46 10.77 -26.55
C SER A 559 0.53 9.67 -27.63
N VAL A 560 1.27 9.89 -28.72
CA VAL A 560 1.35 9.02 -29.90
C VAL A 560 1.75 7.59 -29.47
N ASN A 561 1.07 6.57 -29.98
CA ASN A 561 1.36 5.16 -29.61
C ASN A 561 2.51 4.61 -30.46
N THR A 562 2.42 4.73 -31.77
CA THR A 562 3.37 4.08 -32.69
C THR A 562 4.79 4.63 -32.54
N ALA A 563 4.95 5.95 -32.41
CA ALA A 563 6.24 6.58 -32.11
C ALA A 563 6.89 6.05 -30.82
N TYR A 564 6.10 5.77 -29.77
CA TYR A 564 6.63 5.20 -28.51
C TYR A 564 6.95 3.71 -28.60
N VAL A 565 6.26 2.94 -29.46
CA VAL A 565 6.66 1.56 -29.77
C VAL A 565 7.99 1.54 -30.53
N ASN A 566 8.14 2.41 -31.53
CA ASN A 566 9.38 2.57 -32.30
C ASN A 566 10.56 2.94 -31.39
N LEU A 567 10.39 3.92 -30.48
CA LEU A 567 11.37 4.25 -29.44
C LEU A 567 11.72 3.04 -28.55
N GLY A 568 10.75 2.20 -28.18
CA GLY A 568 10.99 1.00 -27.38
C GLY A 568 11.75 -0.11 -28.10
N GLN A 569 11.58 -0.22 -29.43
CA GLN A 569 12.35 -1.14 -30.27
C GLN A 569 13.79 -0.65 -30.49
N ASP A 570 13.96 0.66 -30.69
CA ASP A 570 15.24 1.34 -30.90
C ASP A 570 16.14 1.29 -29.65
N ILE A 571 15.69 1.87 -28.53
CA ILE A 571 16.50 1.87 -27.30
C ILE A 571 16.50 0.50 -26.59
N GLY A 572 15.47 -0.32 -26.82
CA GLY A 572 15.30 -1.63 -26.19
C GLY A 572 14.64 -1.57 -24.81
N ASN A 573 13.56 -2.33 -24.62
CA ASN A 573 12.74 -2.37 -23.40
C ASN A 573 13.53 -2.55 -22.09
N ASP A 574 14.65 -3.28 -22.06
CA ASP A 574 15.44 -3.48 -20.84
C ASP A 574 16.01 -2.16 -20.27
N LYS A 575 16.19 -1.11 -21.07
CA LYS A 575 16.55 0.23 -20.58
C LYS A 575 15.37 0.91 -19.89
N ILE A 576 14.16 0.74 -20.44
CA ILE A 576 12.89 1.23 -19.87
C ILE A 576 12.58 0.50 -18.55
N VAL A 577 12.78 -0.81 -18.50
CA VAL A 577 12.65 -1.63 -17.28
C VAL A 577 13.60 -1.13 -16.18
N LYS A 578 14.88 -0.89 -16.52
CA LYS A 578 15.86 -0.31 -15.57
C LYS A 578 15.46 1.08 -15.09
N MET A 579 14.92 1.94 -15.96
CA MET A 579 14.45 3.27 -15.55
C MET A 579 13.22 3.17 -14.63
N ALA A 580 12.29 2.26 -14.90
CA ALA A 580 11.16 1.97 -14.01
C ALA A 580 11.63 1.46 -12.63
N GLU A 581 12.61 0.54 -12.59
CA GLU A 581 13.23 0.08 -11.34
C GLU A 581 13.88 1.24 -10.56
N LYS A 582 14.63 2.13 -11.24
CA LYS A 582 15.21 3.35 -10.63
C LYS A 582 14.15 4.35 -10.10
N MET A 583 12.92 4.31 -10.62
CA MET A 583 11.81 5.20 -10.24
C MET A 583 10.80 4.56 -9.25
N GLY A 584 11.18 3.46 -8.58
CA GLY A 584 10.35 2.84 -7.54
C GLY A 584 9.31 1.83 -8.07
N ILE A 585 9.50 1.27 -9.27
CA ILE A 585 8.66 0.19 -9.81
C ILE A 585 9.39 -1.15 -9.71
N PRO A 586 9.08 -2.02 -8.73
CA PRO A 586 9.67 -3.35 -8.62
C PRO A 586 9.60 -4.17 -9.91
N LYS A 587 10.75 -4.76 -10.30
CA LYS A 587 10.87 -5.67 -11.45
C LYS A 587 9.85 -6.83 -11.44
N SER A 588 9.43 -7.26 -10.25
CA SER A 588 8.43 -8.31 -10.04
C SER A 588 7.01 -7.93 -10.49
N GLN A 589 6.68 -6.64 -10.58
CA GLN A 589 5.42 -6.17 -11.19
C GLN A 589 5.48 -6.16 -12.73
N MET A 590 6.68 -6.13 -13.30
CA MET A 590 6.93 -6.12 -14.75
C MET A 590 7.22 -7.54 -15.24
N LYS A 591 6.16 -8.29 -15.54
CA LYS A 591 6.23 -9.72 -15.90
C LYS A 591 7.11 -9.97 -17.14
N PRO A 592 7.75 -11.15 -17.29
CA PRO A 592 8.63 -11.43 -18.43
C PRO A 592 7.98 -11.19 -19.79
N GLU A 593 6.71 -11.56 -19.93
CA GLU A 593 5.94 -11.45 -21.17
C GLU A 593 5.63 -9.99 -21.50
N GLN A 594 5.35 -9.17 -20.47
CA GLN A 594 5.16 -7.72 -20.62
C GLN A 594 6.47 -7.05 -21.04
N ARG A 595 7.61 -7.40 -20.40
CA ARG A 595 8.92 -6.80 -20.73
C ARG A 595 9.40 -7.15 -22.14
N GLY A 596 9.03 -8.31 -22.67
CA GLY A 596 9.31 -8.71 -24.05
C GLY A 596 8.39 -8.09 -25.11
N ALA A 597 7.27 -7.48 -24.73
CA ALA A 597 6.27 -6.99 -25.68
C ALA A 597 6.67 -5.64 -26.30
N ALA A 598 6.44 -5.47 -27.61
CA ALA A 598 6.61 -4.19 -28.30
C ALA A 598 5.74 -3.07 -27.71
N THR A 599 4.60 -3.42 -27.09
CA THR A 599 3.69 -2.48 -26.40
C THR A 599 4.13 -2.11 -24.98
N PHE A 600 5.27 -2.60 -24.48
CA PHE A 600 5.77 -2.24 -23.14
C PHE A 600 5.87 -0.72 -22.87
N PRO A 601 6.35 0.14 -23.79
CA PRO A 601 6.39 1.60 -23.61
C PRO A 601 5.00 2.24 -23.47
N LEU A 602 3.93 1.53 -23.88
CA LEU A 602 2.53 1.97 -23.77
C LEU A 602 1.91 1.66 -22.40
N GLY A 603 2.69 1.11 -21.44
CA GLY A 603 2.26 0.96 -20.05
C GLY A 603 1.30 -0.19 -19.80
N ILE A 604 1.53 -1.35 -20.42
CA ILE A 604 0.81 -2.61 -20.15
C ILE A 604 1.05 -3.20 -18.73
N VAL A 605 1.78 -2.47 -17.87
CA VAL A 605 2.09 -2.82 -16.48
C VAL A 605 1.02 -2.22 -15.55
N SER A 606 0.56 -2.99 -14.56
CA SER A 606 -0.39 -2.50 -13.54
C SER A 606 0.35 -1.93 -12.33
N LEU A 607 0.01 -0.71 -11.93
CA LEU A 607 0.65 0.06 -10.85
C LEU A 607 -0.39 0.52 -9.83
N HIS A 608 0.05 0.76 -8.59
CA HIS A 608 -0.74 1.50 -7.60
C HIS A 608 -0.66 3.02 -7.86
N PRO A 609 -1.70 3.82 -7.60
CA PRO A 609 -1.62 5.28 -7.74
C PRO A 609 -0.53 5.96 -6.92
N VAL A 610 -0.18 5.42 -5.75
CA VAL A 610 0.99 5.89 -4.98
C VAL A 610 2.31 5.73 -5.75
N GLN A 611 2.49 4.67 -6.54
CA GLN A 611 3.70 4.47 -7.34
C GLN A 611 3.77 5.47 -8.50
N GLN A 612 2.64 5.72 -9.18
CA GLN A 612 2.57 6.79 -10.17
C GLN A 612 2.88 8.17 -9.56
N ALA A 613 2.36 8.48 -8.37
CA ALA A 613 2.73 9.71 -7.67
C ALA A 613 4.24 9.78 -7.36
N GLY A 614 4.87 8.67 -6.98
CA GLY A 614 6.33 8.56 -6.77
C GLY A 614 7.17 8.73 -8.05
N VAL A 615 6.71 8.19 -9.19
CA VAL A 615 7.33 8.40 -10.51
C VAL A 615 7.27 9.88 -10.89
N PHE A 616 6.11 10.53 -10.76
CA PHE A 616 5.96 11.94 -11.14
C PHE A 616 6.63 12.90 -10.14
N ALA A 617 6.73 12.51 -8.86
CA ALA A 617 7.59 13.17 -7.88
C ALA A 617 9.09 13.08 -8.24
N THR A 618 9.52 12.03 -8.95
CA THR A 618 10.92 11.89 -9.39
C THR A 618 11.27 12.90 -10.48
N PHE A 619 10.33 13.27 -11.36
CA PHE A 619 10.52 14.34 -12.33
C PHE A 619 10.51 15.73 -11.66
N ALA A 620 9.54 15.98 -10.78
CA ALA A 620 9.47 17.21 -9.99
C ALA A 620 10.75 17.47 -9.16
N ALA A 621 11.34 16.42 -8.56
CA ALA A 621 12.60 16.48 -7.83
C ALA A 621 13.86 16.39 -8.71
N GLU A 622 13.78 16.85 -9.97
CA GLU A 622 14.85 16.89 -10.97
C GLU A 622 15.68 15.59 -11.06
N GLY A 623 14.97 14.46 -11.11
CA GLY A 623 15.52 13.12 -11.31
C GLY A 623 15.97 12.41 -10.04
N VAL A 624 15.66 12.93 -8.85
CA VAL A 624 15.91 12.26 -7.57
C VAL A 624 14.64 11.56 -7.08
N HIS A 625 14.61 10.24 -7.18
CA HIS A 625 13.53 9.42 -6.66
C HIS A 625 13.58 9.35 -5.14
N ARG A 626 12.40 9.35 -4.50
CA ARG A 626 12.20 9.04 -3.08
C ARG A 626 10.97 8.15 -2.98
N GLU A 627 11.14 6.96 -2.43
CA GLU A 627 10.05 6.00 -2.25
C GLU A 627 8.95 6.62 -1.37
N PRO A 628 7.68 6.69 -1.83
CA PRO A 628 6.61 7.34 -1.06
C PRO A 628 6.40 6.71 0.32
N PHE A 629 6.12 7.52 1.34
CA PHE A 629 5.84 7.02 2.70
C PHE A 629 4.80 7.86 3.46
N VAL A 630 4.14 7.21 4.42
CA VAL A 630 3.02 7.75 5.21
C VAL A 630 3.31 7.91 6.71
N VAL A 631 4.39 7.32 7.25
CA VAL A 631 4.71 7.40 8.69
C VAL A 631 5.90 8.30 8.96
N LYS A 632 5.64 9.46 9.59
CA LYS A 632 6.63 10.49 9.90
C LYS A 632 7.41 10.18 11.18
N SER A 633 6.73 9.74 12.25
CA SER A 633 7.39 9.29 13.48
C SER A 633 6.51 8.40 14.35
N VAL A 634 7.14 7.60 15.20
CA VAL A 634 6.51 6.79 16.25
C VAL A 634 7.15 7.16 17.59
N THR A 635 6.35 7.49 18.59
CA THR A 635 6.79 7.65 19.98
C THR A 635 6.16 6.55 20.85
N ASP A 636 6.94 5.94 21.75
CA ASP A 636 6.47 4.89 22.67
C ASP A 636 6.01 5.43 24.04
N ASN A 637 5.53 4.52 24.91
CA ASN A 637 5.08 4.83 26.28
C ASN A 637 6.18 5.31 27.24
N ALA A 638 7.45 5.31 26.83
CA ALA A 638 8.56 5.91 27.56
C ALA A 638 9.13 7.14 26.79
N ASP A 639 8.29 7.72 25.93
CA ASP A 639 8.52 8.90 25.09
C ASP A 639 9.75 8.83 24.14
N HIS A 640 10.26 7.63 23.84
CA HIS A 640 11.31 7.46 22.83
C HIS A 640 10.73 7.66 21.42
N LYS A 641 11.10 8.76 20.76
CA LYS A 641 10.66 9.10 19.41
C LYS A 641 11.59 8.58 18.32
N ARG A 642 11.13 7.64 17.51
CA ARG A 642 11.75 7.23 16.23
C ARG A 642 11.15 8.04 15.10
N THR A 643 11.97 8.74 14.32
CA THR A 643 11.54 9.53 13.15
C THR A 643 12.01 8.84 11.87
N PHE A 644 11.20 8.88 10.81
CA PHE A 644 11.51 8.27 9.52
C PHE A 644 11.71 9.34 8.45
N LYS A 645 12.61 9.04 7.51
CA LYS A 645 12.90 9.81 6.31
C LYS A 645 13.32 8.81 5.24
N GLU A 646 12.98 9.07 3.98
CA GLU A 646 13.46 8.27 2.85
C GLU A 646 14.67 8.92 2.19
N LYS A 647 15.57 8.07 1.70
CA LYS A 647 16.79 8.51 1.00
C LYS A 647 16.45 8.89 -0.43
N GLY A 648 16.98 10.01 -0.90
CA GLY A 648 16.95 10.38 -2.31
C GLY A 648 17.96 9.57 -3.11
N GLU A 649 17.51 8.90 -4.18
CA GLU A 649 18.36 8.15 -5.11
C GLU A 649 18.20 8.71 -6.53
N ARG A 650 19.30 8.93 -7.26
CA ARG A 650 19.23 9.57 -8.58
C ARG A 650 18.83 8.56 -9.65
N ALA A 651 17.62 8.72 -10.19
CA ALA A 651 17.10 7.90 -11.27
C ALA A 651 17.66 8.32 -12.64
N LEU A 652 17.76 9.63 -12.89
CA LEU A 652 18.26 10.19 -14.15
C LEU A 652 19.02 11.50 -13.90
N SER A 653 19.74 12.00 -14.91
CA SER A 653 20.42 13.29 -14.81
C SER A 653 19.44 14.45 -14.54
N GLN A 654 19.91 15.52 -13.89
CA GLN A 654 19.11 16.72 -13.62
C GLN A 654 18.56 17.32 -14.91
N GLN A 655 19.36 17.31 -15.98
CA GLN A 655 18.96 17.83 -17.29
C GLN A 655 17.97 16.89 -17.99
N ASN A 656 18.17 15.58 -17.94
CA ASN A 656 17.24 14.59 -18.50
C ASN A 656 15.85 14.69 -17.84
N ALA A 657 15.81 15.02 -16.55
CA ALA A 657 14.55 15.28 -15.84
C ALA A 657 13.86 16.58 -16.28
N ARG A 658 14.61 17.67 -16.52
CA ARG A 658 14.08 18.93 -17.07
C ARG A 658 13.56 18.75 -18.49
N ASP A 659 14.29 18.03 -19.33
CA ASP A 659 13.90 17.74 -20.71
C ASP A 659 12.61 16.92 -20.75
N ALA A 660 12.51 15.84 -19.96
CA ALA A 660 11.27 15.08 -19.80
C ALA A 660 10.12 15.92 -19.23
N THR A 661 10.41 16.83 -18.30
CA THR A 661 9.44 17.75 -17.72
C THR A 661 8.89 18.72 -18.77
N TYR A 662 9.75 19.34 -19.59
CA TYR A 662 9.32 20.25 -20.67
C TYR A 662 8.43 19.56 -21.71
N ALA A 663 8.70 18.30 -22.05
CA ALA A 663 7.82 17.50 -22.90
C ALA A 663 6.46 17.22 -22.25
N MET A 664 6.42 17.06 -20.93
CA MET A 664 5.19 16.90 -20.13
C MET A 664 4.47 18.22 -19.83
N GLU A 665 5.15 19.38 -19.87
CA GLU A 665 4.47 20.68 -19.89
C GLU A 665 3.61 20.81 -21.15
N GLN A 666 4.12 20.42 -22.32
CA GLN A 666 3.37 20.57 -23.57
C GLN A 666 2.07 19.75 -23.57
N VAL A 667 2.03 18.62 -22.87
CA VAL A 667 0.80 17.84 -22.63
C VAL A 667 -0.27 18.69 -21.96
N VAL A 668 0.11 19.56 -21.02
CA VAL A 668 -0.81 20.42 -20.24
C VAL A 668 -1.04 21.77 -20.92
N ARG A 669 -0.02 22.38 -21.54
CA ARG A 669 -0.14 23.66 -22.27
C ARG A 669 -1.01 23.54 -23.53
N GLY A 670 -0.92 22.43 -24.28
CA GLY A 670 -1.64 22.27 -25.55
C GLY A 670 -1.74 20.83 -26.05
N GLY A 671 -1.82 19.85 -25.16
CA GLY A 671 -1.90 18.43 -25.50
C GLY A 671 -3.06 17.72 -24.82
N THR A 672 -2.89 16.42 -24.58
CA THR A 672 -3.96 15.56 -24.01
C THR A 672 -4.36 15.89 -22.55
N GLY A 673 -3.66 16.80 -21.86
CA GLY A 673 -3.85 17.10 -20.43
C GLY A 673 -4.29 18.53 -20.10
N THR A 674 -4.79 19.32 -21.07
CA THR A 674 -5.17 20.74 -20.87
C THR A 674 -6.14 21.01 -19.73
N ALA A 675 -7.00 20.05 -19.38
CA ALA A 675 -7.91 20.17 -18.24
C ALA A 675 -7.22 20.29 -16.87
N ALA A 676 -5.90 20.06 -16.79
CA ALA A 676 -5.08 20.21 -15.58
C ALA A 676 -4.47 21.62 -15.39
N GLN A 677 -4.61 22.54 -16.35
CA GLN A 677 -4.07 23.91 -16.22
C GLN A 677 -4.60 24.63 -14.97
N LEU A 678 -3.71 25.15 -14.12
CA LEU A 678 -4.07 25.90 -12.92
C LEU A 678 -4.44 27.36 -13.25
N PHE A 679 -5.36 27.92 -12.47
CA PHE A 679 -5.96 29.24 -12.75
C PHE A 679 -5.02 30.43 -12.50
N ASP A 680 -3.94 30.22 -11.75
CA ASP A 680 -2.89 31.21 -11.49
C ASP A 680 -1.78 31.21 -12.57
N GLY A 681 -1.88 30.33 -13.57
CA GLY A 681 -0.94 30.26 -14.68
C GLY A 681 0.44 29.69 -14.33
N ARG A 682 0.64 29.13 -13.12
CA ARG A 682 1.93 28.53 -12.74
C ARG A 682 2.30 27.35 -13.64
N ASP A 683 3.59 27.02 -13.71
CA ASP A 683 4.08 25.92 -14.53
C ASP A 683 3.55 24.56 -14.00
N VAL A 684 2.94 23.79 -14.90
CA VAL A 684 2.39 22.45 -14.63
C VAL A 684 2.86 21.49 -15.71
N ALA A 685 3.41 20.36 -15.29
CA ALA A 685 3.78 19.26 -16.18
C ALA A 685 2.99 17.99 -15.80
N GLY A 686 2.64 17.16 -16.77
CA GLY A 686 1.96 15.91 -16.49
C GLY A 686 1.70 15.02 -17.69
N LYS A 687 1.04 13.89 -17.45
CA LYS A 687 0.66 12.93 -18.47
C LYS A 687 -0.65 12.20 -18.14
N THR A 688 -1.54 12.20 -19.13
CA THR A 688 -2.73 11.35 -19.19
C THR A 688 -2.37 9.88 -19.38
N GLY A 689 -3.08 9.00 -18.67
CA GLY A 689 -3.09 7.56 -18.94
C GLY A 689 -4.48 7.12 -19.39
N THR A 690 -4.52 6.30 -20.42
CA THR A 690 -5.70 5.55 -20.87
C THR A 690 -5.22 4.15 -21.18
N THR A 691 -5.97 3.12 -20.80
CA THR A 691 -5.69 1.74 -21.18
C THR A 691 -6.39 1.36 -22.48
N ASP A 692 -5.98 0.24 -23.06
CA ASP A 692 -6.79 -0.46 -24.05
C ASP A 692 -8.19 -0.75 -23.47
N GLU A 693 -9.21 -0.71 -24.33
CA GLU A 693 -10.64 -0.81 -24.00
C GLU A 693 -11.17 0.19 -22.93
N GLY A 694 -10.41 1.21 -22.52
CA GLY A 694 -10.88 2.21 -21.55
C GLY A 694 -11.15 1.63 -20.14
N ARG A 695 -10.48 0.55 -19.75
CA ARG A 695 -10.64 -0.12 -18.45
C ARG A 695 -10.08 0.70 -17.27
N ALA A 696 -9.12 1.59 -17.53
CA ALA A 696 -8.67 2.62 -16.60
C ALA A 696 -8.28 3.93 -17.30
N ILE A 697 -8.52 5.06 -16.62
CA ILE A 697 -8.09 6.41 -16.99
C ILE A 697 -7.32 7.07 -15.85
N TRP A 698 -6.38 7.93 -16.21
CA TRP A 698 -5.43 8.56 -15.29
C TRP A 698 -5.12 10.00 -15.69
N PHE A 699 -4.79 10.81 -14.69
CA PHE A 699 -3.91 11.96 -14.87
C PHE A 699 -2.86 11.97 -13.76
N ASN A 700 -1.59 12.09 -14.16
CA ASN A 700 -0.45 12.17 -13.27
C ASN A 700 0.26 13.48 -13.58
N GLY A 701 0.37 14.39 -12.62
CA GLY A 701 0.91 15.72 -12.88
C GLY A 701 1.51 16.36 -11.63
N PHE A 702 2.35 17.36 -11.85
CA PHE A 702 3.14 17.98 -10.81
C PHE A 702 3.41 19.46 -11.08
N ILE A 703 3.69 20.16 -10.00
CA ILE A 703 4.42 21.43 -9.89
C ILE A 703 5.75 21.13 -9.17
N PRO A 704 6.75 22.03 -9.13
CA PRO A 704 8.03 21.76 -8.46
C PRO A 704 7.88 21.26 -7.01
N GLN A 705 6.93 21.83 -6.25
CA GLN A 705 6.75 21.50 -4.83
C GLN A 705 5.81 20.31 -4.54
N MET A 706 5.07 19.79 -5.53
CA MET A 706 4.04 18.76 -5.29
C MET A 706 3.71 17.95 -6.55
N ALA A 707 3.73 16.62 -6.42
CA ALA A 707 3.28 15.69 -7.47
C ALA A 707 2.03 14.92 -7.03
N THR A 708 1.04 14.81 -7.91
CA THR A 708 -0.25 14.17 -7.63
C THR A 708 -0.68 13.25 -8.77
N SER A 709 -1.09 12.03 -8.42
CA SER A 709 -1.71 11.06 -9.32
C SER A 709 -3.20 10.91 -9.00
N VAL A 710 -4.03 10.87 -10.04
CA VAL A 710 -5.46 10.54 -9.97
C VAL A 710 -5.75 9.41 -10.96
N ALA A 711 -6.39 8.35 -10.46
CA ALA A 711 -6.70 7.13 -11.19
C ALA A 711 -8.18 6.78 -11.04
N MET A 712 -8.81 6.35 -12.13
CA MET A 712 -10.18 5.83 -12.13
C MET A 712 -10.22 4.55 -12.96
N PHE A 713 -10.79 3.48 -12.39
CA PHE A 713 -10.76 2.13 -12.96
C PHE A 713 -11.89 1.27 -12.38
N ARG A 714 -12.11 0.07 -12.92
CA ARG A 714 -13.20 -0.83 -12.49
C ARG A 714 -12.75 -2.07 -11.74
N SER A 715 -13.44 -2.36 -10.64
CA SER A 715 -13.22 -3.56 -9.83
C SER A 715 -13.61 -4.87 -10.53
N ASP A 716 -14.37 -4.80 -11.64
CA ASP A 716 -14.78 -5.96 -12.44
C ASP A 716 -14.08 -6.04 -13.82
N GLY A 717 -13.01 -5.26 -14.03
CA GLY A 717 -12.14 -5.33 -15.21
C GLY A 717 -12.76 -4.92 -16.56
N LYS A 718 -14.04 -4.50 -16.55
CA LYS A 718 -14.76 -4.02 -17.73
C LYS A 718 -14.29 -2.61 -18.15
N PRO A 719 -14.61 -2.14 -19.38
CA PRO A 719 -14.51 -0.74 -19.77
C PRO A 719 -15.20 0.20 -18.78
N LEU A 720 -14.63 1.39 -18.59
CA LEU A 720 -15.26 2.49 -17.86
C LEU A 720 -16.51 2.97 -18.58
N ASP A 721 -17.47 3.42 -17.78
CA ASP A 721 -18.71 4.04 -18.22
C ASP A 721 -19.06 5.08 -17.16
N ILE A 722 -18.88 6.37 -17.50
CA ILE A 722 -18.90 7.49 -16.56
C ILE A 722 -19.89 8.52 -17.11
N PRO A 723 -21.01 8.82 -16.42
CA PRO A 723 -21.99 9.79 -16.91
C PRO A 723 -21.35 11.15 -17.26
N GLY A 724 -21.56 11.61 -18.49
CA GLY A 724 -20.97 12.85 -19.01
C GLY A 724 -19.52 12.76 -19.53
N TYR A 725 -18.87 11.59 -19.45
CA TYR A 725 -17.50 11.36 -19.92
C TYR A 725 -17.42 10.06 -20.75
N GLY A 726 -16.35 9.91 -21.53
CA GLY A 726 -16.08 8.67 -22.26
C GLY A 726 -15.40 7.60 -21.40
N ALA A 727 -15.32 6.38 -21.93
CA ALA A 727 -14.43 5.33 -21.41
C ALA A 727 -12.93 5.68 -21.58
N TYR A 728 -12.61 6.70 -22.37
CA TYR A 728 -11.27 7.06 -22.81
C TYR A 728 -10.92 8.52 -22.46
N GLY A 729 -9.65 8.77 -22.18
CA GLY A 729 -9.11 10.11 -21.94
C GLY A 729 -8.97 10.48 -20.46
N GLY A 730 -7.98 11.31 -20.14
CA GLY A 730 -7.66 11.69 -18.76
C GLY A 730 -8.41 12.92 -18.23
N ALA A 731 -9.50 13.37 -18.89
CA ALA A 731 -10.15 14.65 -18.60
C ALA A 731 -10.69 14.77 -17.18
N LEU A 732 -11.50 13.81 -16.71
CA LEU A 732 -12.04 13.81 -15.35
C LEU A 732 -10.94 13.66 -14.28
N PRO A 733 -9.98 12.72 -14.39
CA PRO A 733 -8.80 12.71 -13.52
C PRO A 733 -8.02 14.03 -13.48
N ALA A 734 -7.87 14.72 -14.62
CA ALA A 734 -7.20 16.02 -14.70
C ALA A 734 -8.01 17.16 -14.05
N GLN A 735 -9.33 17.12 -14.10
CA GLN A 735 -10.20 18.08 -13.39
C GLN A 735 -10.16 17.85 -11.87
N ILE A 736 -10.24 16.60 -11.41
CA ILE A 736 -10.03 16.23 -10.00
C ILE A 736 -8.65 16.69 -9.51
N TRP A 737 -7.60 16.46 -10.32
CA TRP A 737 -6.24 16.93 -10.06
C TRP A 737 -6.21 18.46 -9.93
N ARG A 738 -6.80 19.19 -10.89
CA ARG A 738 -6.84 20.65 -10.89
C ARG A 738 -7.57 21.20 -9.66
N THR A 739 -8.75 20.68 -9.31
CA THR A 739 -9.49 21.11 -8.12
C THR A 739 -8.68 20.85 -6.85
N TYR A 740 -8.06 19.67 -6.71
CA TYR A 740 -7.19 19.40 -5.56
C TYR A 740 -5.98 20.33 -5.52
N MET A 741 -5.29 20.54 -6.64
CA MET A 741 -4.04 21.30 -6.68
C MET A 741 -4.26 22.79 -6.46
N THR A 742 -5.37 23.37 -6.96
CA THR A 742 -5.79 24.74 -6.63
C THR A 742 -6.05 24.90 -5.13
N ASP A 743 -6.77 23.97 -4.49
CA ASP A 743 -6.90 23.94 -3.03
C ASP A 743 -5.53 23.78 -2.37
N ALA A 744 -4.66 22.90 -2.89
CA ALA A 744 -3.42 22.51 -2.26
C ALA A 744 -2.36 23.61 -2.24
N VAL A 745 -2.16 24.35 -3.34
CA VAL A 745 -1.19 25.47 -3.37
C VAL A 745 -1.59 26.58 -2.40
N ASN A 746 -2.89 26.89 -2.32
CA ASN A 746 -3.45 27.87 -1.39
C ASN A 746 -3.38 27.40 0.07
N ILE A 747 -3.65 26.12 0.34
CA ILE A 747 -3.51 25.51 1.68
C ILE A 747 -2.04 25.46 2.12
N LYS A 748 -1.11 25.33 1.18
CA LYS A 748 0.33 25.21 1.43
C LYS A 748 1.09 26.53 1.44
N ASP A 749 0.47 27.62 0.98
CA ASP A 749 1.10 28.93 0.78
C ASP A 749 2.29 28.81 -0.20
N TYR A 750 2.04 28.15 -1.33
CA TYR A 750 3.05 27.89 -2.37
C TYR A 750 3.03 28.98 -3.44
N GLU A 751 4.04 29.83 -3.42
CA GLU A 751 4.40 30.71 -4.54
C GLU A 751 4.59 29.91 -5.86
N PRO A 752 4.34 30.52 -7.03
CA PRO A 752 4.68 29.92 -8.32
C PRO A 752 6.20 29.71 -8.45
N GLU A 753 6.61 28.45 -8.55
CA GLU A 753 7.97 28.06 -8.95
C GLU A 753 7.96 27.54 -10.40
N SER A 754 8.95 27.94 -11.19
CA SER A 754 9.14 27.42 -12.56
C SER A 754 10.05 26.20 -12.58
N PHE A 755 9.86 25.32 -13.57
CA PHE A 755 10.78 24.23 -13.85
C PHE A 755 12.12 24.75 -14.41
N GLY A 756 13.21 24.03 -14.12
CA GLY A 756 14.51 24.32 -14.73
C GLY A 756 14.49 24.10 -16.25
N ALA A 757 15.20 24.95 -16.99
CA ALA A 757 15.16 24.96 -18.45
C ALA A 757 15.63 23.62 -19.10
N PRO A 758 14.99 23.18 -20.21
CA PRO A 758 15.45 22.02 -20.97
C PRO A 758 16.74 22.33 -21.75
N SER A 759 17.46 21.28 -22.17
CA SER A 759 18.70 21.36 -22.96
C SER A 759 18.50 22.03 -24.32
N SER A 760 17.28 21.89 -24.85
CA SER A 760 16.86 22.37 -26.16
C SER A 760 15.34 22.57 -26.16
N ARG A 761 14.84 23.43 -27.05
CA ARG A 761 13.40 23.61 -27.31
C ARG A 761 13.12 23.32 -28.79
N PRO A 762 12.98 22.05 -29.20
CA PRO A 762 12.76 21.70 -30.60
C PRO A 762 11.43 22.25 -31.11
N GLY A 763 11.45 22.98 -32.23
CA GLY A 763 10.25 23.37 -32.95
C GLY A 763 9.35 24.37 -32.22
N GLY A 764 9.91 25.49 -31.74
CA GLY A 764 9.09 26.65 -31.40
C GLY A 764 8.45 27.23 -32.67
N ASN A 765 7.12 27.35 -32.70
CA ASN A 765 6.41 28.00 -33.81
C ASN A 765 6.65 29.52 -33.81
N VAL A 766 7.73 29.94 -34.47
CA VAL A 766 7.85 31.31 -35.01
C VAL A 766 7.71 31.20 -36.52
N SER A 767 6.54 31.58 -37.04
CA SER A 767 6.35 31.77 -38.48
C SER A 767 6.97 33.10 -38.91
N GLY A 768 8.30 33.09 -39.06
CA GLY A 768 9.10 34.18 -39.62
C GLY A 768 10.11 33.62 -40.64
N PRO A 769 10.54 34.40 -41.65
CA PRO A 769 11.61 33.98 -42.55
C PRO A 769 12.92 33.75 -41.78
N PRO A 770 13.82 32.88 -42.29
CA PRO A 770 15.14 32.72 -41.70
C PRO A 770 16.03 33.92 -42.05
N ASP A 771 16.49 34.66 -41.03
CA ASP A 771 17.61 35.59 -41.18
C ASP A 771 18.93 34.80 -41.30
N ASP A 772 19.79 35.21 -42.24
CA ASP A 772 21.01 34.50 -42.66
C ASP A 772 22.19 34.83 -41.74
N ASP A 773 22.66 33.84 -40.98
CA ASP A 773 23.68 34.03 -39.94
C ASP A 773 25.09 34.18 -40.54
N ARG A 774 25.68 35.38 -40.45
CA ARG A 774 27.07 35.65 -40.89
C ARG A 774 27.87 36.37 -39.79
N PRO A 775 29.16 36.03 -39.62
CA PRO A 775 29.82 36.21 -38.33
C PRO A 775 30.40 37.61 -38.06
N ASN A 776 30.04 38.15 -36.89
CA ASN A 776 30.85 38.91 -35.92
C ASN A 776 32.02 39.79 -36.44
N GLY A 777 31.92 41.12 -36.25
CA GLY A 777 33.05 42.05 -36.43
C GLY A 777 32.82 43.50 -35.99
N SER A 778 33.32 43.86 -34.81
CA SER A 778 33.81 45.20 -34.37
C SER A 778 32.86 46.41 -34.24
N GLU A 779 32.81 46.98 -33.02
CA GLU A 779 32.58 48.41 -32.71
C GLU A 779 33.77 49.31 -33.14
N PRO A 780 33.74 50.66 -33.03
CA PRO A 780 32.70 51.61 -32.55
C PRO A 780 32.30 52.61 -33.70
N PRO A 781 31.77 53.87 -33.51
CA PRO A 781 31.35 54.64 -32.32
C PRO A 781 29.96 55.33 -32.47
N ARG A 782 29.80 56.56 -31.96
CA ARG A 782 28.63 57.47 -32.10
C ARG A 782 29.05 58.84 -32.67
N THR A 783 28.16 59.51 -33.40
CA THR A 783 28.26 60.96 -33.67
C THR A 783 26.88 61.64 -33.83
N THR A 784 26.67 62.71 -33.08
CA THR A 784 25.76 63.88 -33.25
C THR A 784 24.71 63.91 -34.38
N GLU A 785 23.42 64.02 -33.97
CA GLU A 785 22.52 65.20 -34.13
C GLU A 785 22.65 66.18 -35.32
N PRO A 786 21.53 66.81 -35.78
CA PRO A 786 21.05 68.04 -35.09
C PRO A 786 19.51 68.24 -34.99
N GLU A 787 19.07 69.05 -34.01
CA GLU A 787 17.77 69.79 -33.97
C GLU A 787 17.66 70.83 -35.13
N GLU A 788 16.57 71.55 -35.45
CA GLU A 788 15.39 72.15 -34.76
C GLU A 788 14.26 72.36 -35.85
N PRO A 789 13.11 73.09 -35.67
CA PRO A 789 12.55 73.81 -34.50
C PRO A 789 11.06 73.48 -34.14
N PRO A 790 10.52 73.98 -33.00
CA PRO A 790 9.13 73.82 -32.57
C PRO A 790 8.23 75.05 -32.79
N THR A 791 6.88 74.91 -32.72
CA THR A 791 5.96 76.00 -32.29
C THR A 791 4.55 75.54 -31.85
N ASP A 792 3.97 76.29 -30.92
CA ASP A 792 2.81 76.06 -30.02
C ASP A 792 1.41 75.58 -30.53
N ARG A 793 0.82 74.63 -29.75
CA ARG A 793 -0.54 74.62 -29.10
C ARG A 793 -1.85 74.48 -29.92
N PRO A 794 -2.99 74.16 -29.24
CA PRO A 794 -3.19 73.27 -28.07
C PRO A 794 -4.44 72.34 -28.19
N ASP A 795 -4.57 71.31 -27.35
CA ASP A 795 -5.88 70.74 -26.92
C ASP A 795 -5.75 69.78 -25.71
N GLU A 796 -6.74 69.79 -24.82
CA GLU A 796 -6.95 68.99 -23.59
C GLU A 796 -8.47 69.11 -23.23
N PRO A 797 -9.24 68.08 -22.75
CA PRO A 797 -8.88 67.05 -21.77
C PRO A 797 -9.34 65.58 -22.06
N GLU A 798 -8.98 64.68 -21.13
CA GLU A 798 -9.43 63.28 -21.08
C GLU A 798 -10.92 63.10 -20.69
N LEU A 799 -11.46 61.89 -20.93
CA LEU A 799 -12.78 61.43 -20.45
C LEU A 799 -12.70 60.01 -19.84
N PRO A 800 -13.64 59.61 -18.95
CA PRO A 800 -13.24 59.03 -17.67
C PRO A 800 -13.54 57.51 -17.46
N GLN A 801 -13.04 57.00 -16.33
CA GLN A 801 -13.29 55.66 -15.80
C GLN A 801 -14.72 55.49 -15.22
N PRO A 802 -15.30 54.28 -15.21
CA PRO A 802 -16.64 54.01 -14.66
C PRO A 802 -16.64 53.78 -13.12
N PRO A 803 -17.63 54.32 -12.37
CA PRO A 803 -17.75 54.13 -10.92
C PRO A 803 -18.64 52.94 -10.51
N THR A 804 -18.56 52.55 -9.24
CA THR A 804 -19.40 51.52 -8.58
C THR A 804 -20.44 52.16 -7.63
N GLY A 805 -21.62 51.55 -7.47
CA GLY A 805 -22.65 52.03 -6.52
C GLY A 805 -23.96 51.21 -6.46
N VAL A 806 -24.55 51.11 -5.27
CA VAL A 806 -25.80 50.43 -4.82
C VAL A 806 -26.28 51.24 -3.56
N PRO A 807 -27.55 51.25 -3.04
CA PRO A 807 -28.59 50.19 -3.13
C PRO A 807 -30.12 50.54 -3.04
N THR A 808 -30.96 49.50 -3.20
CA THR A 808 -32.29 49.19 -2.56
C THR A 808 -33.62 49.98 -2.77
N LEU A 809 -34.61 49.29 -3.40
CA LEU A 809 -36.00 48.94 -2.94
C LEU A 809 -37.12 50.03 -2.71
N PRO A 810 -38.45 49.69 -2.65
CA PRO A 810 -39.20 48.46 -3.05
C PRO A 810 -40.45 48.74 -3.99
N PRO A 811 -41.75 48.33 -3.79
CA PRO A 811 -42.51 47.60 -4.86
C PRO A 811 -43.96 48.07 -5.18
N THR A 812 -44.61 47.52 -6.25
CA THR A 812 -46.01 46.97 -6.31
C THR A 812 -46.51 46.70 -7.75
N GLU A 813 -47.55 45.85 -7.87
CA GLU A 813 -48.37 45.54 -9.07
C GLU A 813 -49.85 45.83 -8.72
N PRO A 814 -50.73 46.28 -9.64
CA PRO A 814 -51.89 45.43 -10.04
C PRO A 814 -52.60 45.74 -11.40
N GLY A 815 -53.28 44.74 -11.97
CA GLY A 815 -54.69 44.87 -12.44
C GLY A 815 -55.04 45.21 -13.91
N ASP A 816 -55.78 44.30 -14.56
CA ASP A 816 -56.45 44.38 -15.90
C ASP A 816 -57.76 45.24 -15.90
N PRO A 817 -58.23 45.80 -17.04
CA PRO A 817 -59.41 45.20 -17.72
C PRO A 817 -59.61 45.43 -19.26
N GLY A 818 -59.75 44.33 -20.05
CA GLY A 818 -60.95 44.06 -20.88
C GLY A 818 -61.05 44.31 -22.43
N GLY A 819 -61.86 43.47 -23.12
CA GLY A 819 -62.37 43.60 -24.52
C GLY A 819 -61.58 42.85 -25.63
N GLY A 820 -62.11 42.40 -26.79
CA GLY A 820 -63.47 42.33 -27.38
C GLY A 820 -63.60 43.07 -28.75
N GLY A 821 -64.11 42.52 -29.88
CA GLY A 821 -64.60 41.17 -30.23
C GLY A 821 -65.10 41.05 -31.72
N ASP A 822 -65.50 39.83 -32.13
CA ASP A 822 -66.34 39.38 -33.30
C ASP A 822 -66.11 39.81 -34.79
N GLU A 823 -65.80 38.80 -35.64
CA GLU A 823 -66.32 38.48 -37.02
C GLU A 823 -66.37 39.51 -38.20
N PRO A 824 -66.67 39.12 -39.47
CA PRO A 824 -66.18 37.97 -40.27
C PRO A 824 -65.84 38.33 -41.77
N GLY A 825 -65.38 37.35 -42.58
CA GLY A 825 -65.59 37.36 -44.06
C GLY A 825 -64.40 37.06 -44.99
N ASP A 826 -64.65 36.28 -46.05
CA ASP A 826 -63.74 35.97 -47.20
C ASP A 826 -64.20 36.73 -48.47
N PRO A 827 -63.30 37.10 -49.40
CA PRO A 827 -63.26 36.40 -50.70
C PRO A 827 -61.84 36.24 -51.32
N GLY A 828 -61.51 35.03 -51.81
CA GLY A 828 -60.21 34.71 -52.45
C GLY A 828 -60.07 34.94 -53.97
N GLY A 829 -58.96 34.46 -54.58
CA GLY A 829 -58.78 34.43 -56.05
C GLY A 829 -57.43 33.99 -56.64
N GLY A 830 -57.43 32.89 -57.44
CA GLY A 830 -56.44 32.53 -58.48
C GLY A 830 -55.22 31.66 -58.08
N GLY A 831 -54.71 30.73 -58.90
CA GLY A 831 -55.25 30.12 -60.14
C GLY A 831 -54.21 29.36 -61.01
N GLY A 832 -54.50 28.10 -61.40
CA GLY A 832 -53.70 27.22 -62.30
C GLY A 832 -52.45 26.59 -61.65
N GLY A 833 -51.99 25.37 -61.96
CA GLY A 833 -52.42 24.36 -62.95
C GLY A 833 -51.25 23.91 -63.86
N ASP A 834 -51.13 22.69 -64.40
CA ASP A 834 -51.82 21.37 -64.32
C ASP A 834 -50.80 20.30 -64.86
N ASP A 835 -50.92 18.97 -64.85
CA ASP A 835 -51.92 17.96 -64.41
C ASP A 835 -51.36 17.18 -63.16
N ASP A 836 -51.42 15.86 -62.87
CA ASP A 836 -51.95 14.59 -63.46
C ASP A 836 -52.25 13.56 -62.31
N GLY A 837 -52.80 12.37 -62.60
CA GLY A 837 -53.36 11.42 -61.63
C GLY A 837 -52.57 10.10 -61.35
N GLY A 838 -53.09 9.20 -60.51
CA GLY A 838 -54.31 9.32 -59.70
C GLY A 838 -54.75 8.02 -58.98
N GLY A 839 -55.72 8.16 -58.06
CA GLY A 839 -56.41 7.06 -57.37
C GLY A 839 -55.70 6.49 -56.11
N GLY A 840 -56.39 6.20 -55.00
CA GLY A 840 -57.78 6.50 -54.65
C GLY A 840 -58.39 5.54 -53.61
N SER A 841 -58.86 6.09 -52.48
CA SER A 841 -59.66 5.45 -51.40
C SER A 841 -58.91 4.53 -50.40
N GLY A 842 -59.20 4.56 -49.09
CA GLY A 842 -60.11 5.46 -48.35
C GLY A 842 -60.35 5.04 -46.89
N GLY A 843 -60.69 6.00 -46.02
CA GLY A 843 -60.89 5.82 -44.56
C GLY A 843 -59.56 5.72 -43.78
N GLY A 844 -59.35 6.33 -42.60
CA GLY A 844 -60.27 6.96 -41.65
C GLY A 844 -60.63 5.97 -40.52
N GLY A 845 -60.44 6.26 -39.23
CA GLY A 845 -59.80 7.41 -38.57
C GLY A 845 -59.98 7.29 -37.04
N GLY A 846 -59.12 7.92 -36.23
CA GLY A 846 -59.26 7.86 -34.76
C GLY A 846 -58.04 8.31 -33.96
N ARG A 847 -58.24 9.30 -33.09
CA ARG A 847 -57.38 9.72 -31.97
C ARG A 847 -58.08 9.31 -30.64
N PRO A 848 -57.45 9.43 -29.47
CA PRO A 848 -56.10 9.01 -29.09
C PRO A 848 -56.08 8.33 -27.69
N GLY A 849 -54.89 8.04 -27.17
CA GLY A 849 -54.60 8.24 -25.74
C GLY A 849 -54.32 7.00 -24.89
N ALA A 850 -53.09 6.93 -24.37
CA ALA A 850 -52.74 6.18 -23.18
C ALA A 850 -51.53 6.87 -22.49
N ASN A 851 -51.71 7.31 -21.25
CA ASN A 851 -50.61 7.36 -20.28
C ASN A 851 -50.57 5.99 -19.58
N GLY A 852 -49.37 5.52 -19.24
CA GLY A 852 -49.13 4.22 -18.60
C GLY A 852 -47.65 3.90 -18.58
#